data_AF-A0A5M6DD33-F1
#
_entry.id   AF-A0A5M6DD33-F1
#
_cell.length_a   1.000
_cell.length_b   1.000
_cell.length_c   1.000
_cell.angle_alpha   90.00
_cell.angle_beta   90.00
_cell.angle_gamma   90.00
#
_symmetry.space_group_name_H-M   'P 1'
#
loop_
_entity.id
_entity.type
_entity.pdbx_description
1 polymer ?
#
loop_
_entity_poly.entity_id
_entity_poly.type
_entity_poly.pdbx_seq_one_letter_code
_entity_poly.pdbx_strand_id
1 'polypeptide(L)'
;MQVFQKRTQPVAESTSTTVAAILPTLFSSAFMSILSRHWLLALLLLMHVGRDVSCSGQGRSATQSASPQSPAAPQADASSTRWSQELDADWRIDPVAPSEAQGGTAFNQPIPVPSAWEHTLGKSFDGSAVYQLEISEQTTRRVQAELQRRSRSVPQQLFIVFDGVATEAIVRCNQIPVGEHLGAWTRWSCNLDQAWDPEGPNRIEVRVDEKVGHHTQGFLPVFAPHFGGIWQPVRLEIRPQQRIDTENTLVLGRYRVEENHRLALRVALQGPLPEDAELDVVVDHPRRKLPNGSWQSARKTKVLRRTFALDSDNQSEEGFEFDIPLKDARAWSPESPWLYDVRLSLTGRGVAPDAPVTAGERDPDAGTGGQASAASTRVVYDSQAYRTGIRLIETRGDQLFLNGRPIIVRGLLNWGYAPPSTAPSLDDRDMRDEIACAQRMGLNLMKFCLWIPPRRYLELADEEGLLAWVEYPTWHAKLVESNLAELQREYLEFTHHDRNHPCVVLRSLTCETGPSASLEVIESLYRLVHRQVPDAIVEDDSSWISWNRISDIWDDHPYGNNHTWPEKLGELRQFIAEREAKPLLLGEAIAADTWPDLNAIRNQMDRQTAERSANRKASERSQSDANSHVELPFWVLNAYESAKNFEDQLAEHSSPDVVMQMRQDSLDYAYQMRKYQIETYRREIPWGGFVVSVIRDFPFAPMGVIDSTGAFKFSEWGREAEWSADDPMLLLKTQDDRRSFIAGTTASVDWLMANAKASQLALQRSTAKQRFEVRWRLLTDRTETPVATGNVLLRPPSNSAPKASAADHFQATAELSFPISKRRRRMELVGEIWAGRQRVATNRWPIWVLPPAQKVPQSRVQVHAALEESRKDWMHAVVAANQNDAPSAATFESADAHGEPGVQAPSSILVASRFDNDILDQLQSGRSVLLLPDGGPGSFPVRDHWFLRGGPVVFPDRIEGSQTTRDDHSLTQLLVDLQHFDLAGSIQPDFDFWQETDPWLILWDSHDLDHVKTHGLLWGARVGAGRLIVSTLNHDPERSAAGPHVLRQLLHRLIEEPLGLRGRLSEETQSRLRSSLNLRQINLAQAEWKLKVDSDSRGFQARWFEDREAGEDPFADASSIRIDSHWDGQGHGDLDGWAWYSTEVSIPNDWKSDDFYLCFTGVDDHYQAFVNGRKIGQAGNIDRKETAFEMRSSHRLPDTVKAGDRLRIRIAVYDWYGAGGIFRPVFLRTTPLPAGSPLLRE
;
A
#
# COMPACT_ATOMS: atom_id res chain seq x y z
N MET A 1 -9.25 -10.31 -23.30
CA MET A 1 -9.81 -9.95 -24.62
C MET A 1 -8.70 -10.09 -25.65
N GLN A 2 -8.87 -10.97 -26.64
CA GLN A 2 -7.86 -11.42 -27.60
C GLN A 2 -7.74 -10.44 -28.78
N VAL A 3 -6.60 -9.78 -29.00
CA VAL A 3 -6.24 -9.34 -30.36
C VAL A 3 -4.73 -9.18 -30.58
N PHE A 4 -4.29 -9.72 -31.73
CA PHE A 4 -3.07 -9.44 -32.51
C PHE A 4 -1.77 -10.25 -32.31
N GLN A 5 -1.75 -11.37 -33.04
CA GLN A 5 -0.59 -12.09 -33.58
C GLN A 5 -0.10 -11.48 -34.91
N LYS A 6 1.22 -11.67 -35.18
CA LYS A 6 1.94 -11.72 -36.48
C LYS A 6 2.36 -10.39 -37.15
N ARG A 7 3.67 -10.12 -37.25
CA ARG A 7 4.61 -10.60 -38.31
C ARG A 7 6.02 -10.00 -38.13
N THR A 8 7.02 -10.87 -38.24
CA THR A 8 8.47 -10.60 -38.29
C THR A 8 8.96 -10.50 -39.73
N GLN A 9 9.97 -9.66 -40.01
CA GLN A 9 11.26 -10.06 -40.64
C GLN A 9 12.26 -8.88 -40.75
N PRO A 10 13.60 -9.15 -40.67
CA PRO A 10 14.63 -8.13 -40.44
C PRO A 10 15.59 -7.94 -41.64
N VAL A 11 16.39 -6.86 -41.59
CA VAL A 11 17.55 -6.64 -42.48
C VAL A 11 18.79 -6.34 -41.64
N ALA A 12 19.81 -7.19 -41.80
CA ALA A 12 21.20 -7.05 -41.33
C ALA A 12 21.91 -5.92 -42.10
N GLU A 13 23.06 -5.34 -41.74
CA GLU A 13 24.36 -5.85 -41.30
C GLU A 13 25.27 -4.58 -41.24
N SER A 14 26.19 -4.34 -40.30
CA SER A 14 27.62 -4.69 -40.41
C SER A 14 28.42 -3.61 -39.62
N THR A 15 29.19 -4.00 -38.59
CA THR A 15 30.69 -3.98 -38.47
C THR A 15 31.31 -2.55 -38.49
N SER A 16 32.37 -2.17 -37.76
CA SER A 16 33.57 -2.86 -37.25
C SER A 16 34.26 -1.92 -36.20
N THR A 17 34.68 -2.34 -35.00
CA THR A 17 36.09 -2.68 -34.58
C THR A 17 37.11 -1.50 -34.70
N THR A 18 38.10 -1.17 -33.84
CA THR A 18 38.78 -1.78 -32.67
C THR A 18 39.83 -0.77 -32.07
N VAL A 19 40.39 -1.09 -30.87
CA VAL A 19 41.82 -0.97 -30.42
C VAL A 19 42.31 0.44 -29.98
N ALA A 20 43.15 0.65 -28.93
CA ALA A 20 43.70 -0.10 -27.79
C ALA A 20 44.50 0.93 -26.93
N ALA A 21 44.44 0.88 -25.59
CA ALA A 21 45.49 0.48 -24.64
C ALA A 21 46.79 1.34 -24.55
N ILE A 22 47.20 1.67 -23.31
CA ILE A 22 48.46 1.23 -22.63
C ILE A 22 48.71 2.02 -21.31
N LEU A 23 49.06 1.24 -20.28
CA LEU A 23 49.46 1.48 -18.86
C LEU A 23 51.01 1.74 -18.74
N PRO A 24 51.68 1.77 -17.55
CA PRO A 24 51.49 2.52 -16.28
C PRO A 24 52.84 2.89 -15.57
N THR A 25 52.86 2.85 -14.22
CA THR A 25 53.96 2.62 -13.23
C THR A 25 54.59 3.88 -12.56
N LEU A 26 54.89 4.04 -11.23
CA LEU A 26 55.38 3.14 -10.13
C LEU A 26 55.43 3.82 -8.70
N PHE A 27 55.48 2.99 -7.63
CA PHE A 27 56.18 3.06 -6.28
C PHE A 27 55.85 4.14 -5.19
N SER A 28 56.06 3.99 -3.85
CA SER A 28 56.12 2.86 -2.86
C SER A 28 56.21 3.38 -1.39
N SER A 29 55.60 2.62 -0.45
CA SER A 29 55.89 2.23 0.96
C SER A 29 56.75 3.03 1.99
N ALA A 30 56.29 3.10 3.27
CA ALA A 30 57.03 2.97 4.57
C ALA A 30 56.08 3.25 5.78
N PHE A 31 56.15 2.75 7.03
CA PHE A 31 56.73 1.59 7.73
C PHE A 31 56.09 1.54 9.17
N MET A 32 56.15 0.40 9.86
CA MET A 32 55.60 0.05 11.19
C MET A 32 56.20 0.78 12.43
N SER A 33 55.47 0.85 13.57
CA SER A 33 55.64 -0.02 14.79
C SER A 33 55.24 0.60 16.17
N ILE A 34 54.88 -0.30 17.13
CA ILE A 34 55.07 -0.27 18.62
C ILE A 34 53.89 0.10 19.59
N LEU A 35 53.37 -0.97 20.25
CA LEU A 35 53.11 -1.25 21.70
C LEU A 35 52.34 -0.22 22.57
N SER A 36 51.59 -0.53 23.64
CA SER A 36 50.94 -1.71 24.26
C SER A 36 50.37 -1.28 25.63
N ARG A 37 49.45 -2.10 26.19
CA ARG A 37 48.95 -2.19 27.58
C ARG A 37 47.78 -1.24 27.97
N HIS A 38 46.69 -1.63 28.64
CA HIS A 38 46.40 -2.79 29.49
C HIS A 38 44.94 -3.25 29.34
N TRP A 39 44.77 -4.56 29.20
CA TRP A 39 43.59 -5.32 29.63
C TRP A 39 43.85 -5.79 31.07
N LEU A 40 42.99 -5.47 32.04
CA LEU A 40 42.71 -6.29 33.24
C LEU A 40 41.64 -5.62 34.13
N LEU A 41 40.37 -5.73 33.76
CA LEU A 41 39.22 -5.49 34.69
C LEU A 41 37.88 -6.06 34.19
N ALA A 42 37.90 -7.00 33.23
CA ALA A 42 36.70 -7.52 32.56
C ALA A 42 36.42 -9.00 32.85
N LEU A 43 36.98 -9.60 33.91
CA LEU A 43 36.95 -11.06 34.07
C LEU A 43 36.61 -11.59 35.46
N LEU A 44 35.82 -10.82 36.24
CA LEU A 44 35.37 -11.28 37.57
C LEU A 44 33.90 -10.98 37.93
N LEU A 45 33.01 -10.80 36.94
CA LEU A 45 31.57 -10.68 37.21
C LEU A 45 30.71 -11.25 36.06
N LEU A 46 30.99 -12.51 35.71
CA LEU A 46 30.11 -13.35 34.90
C LEU A 46 29.90 -14.66 35.65
N MET A 47 28.76 -14.79 36.35
CA MET A 47 27.97 -16.02 36.45
C MET A 47 26.67 -15.76 37.24
N HIS A 48 25.54 -16.07 36.59
CA HIS A 48 24.13 -16.08 37.07
C HIS A 48 23.50 -14.68 37.26
N VAL A 49 22.51 -14.23 36.47
CA VAL A 49 21.21 -14.86 36.15
C VAL A 49 20.71 -14.30 34.81
N GLY A 50 20.22 -15.17 33.92
CA GLY A 50 19.40 -14.78 32.78
C GLY A 50 17.95 -14.54 33.20
N ARG A 51 17.32 -13.52 32.60
CA ARG A 51 15.85 -13.35 32.54
C ARG A 51 15.46 -12.44 31.38
N ASP A 52 14.55 -12.97 30.58
CA ASP A 52 13.50 -12.35 29.76
C ASP A 52 13.45 -10.81 29.73
N VAL A 53 13.59 -10.24 28.54
CA VAL A 53 13.06 -8.91 28.21
C VAL A 53 11.63 -9.11 27.71
N SER A 54 10.70 -9.26 28.65
CA SER A 54 9.31 -8.94 28.41
C SER A 54 9.16 -7.42 28.52
N CYS A 55 8.70 -6.77 27.45
CA CYS A 55 8.22 -5.39 27.53
C CYS A 55 6.88 -5.39 28.28
N SER A 56 6.93 -5.53 29.60
CA SER A 56 5.85 -5.14 30.49
C SER A 56 6.13 -3.73 31.01
N GLY A 57 5.66 -2.73 30.25
CA GLY A 57 5.53 -1.37 30.75
C GLY A 57 4.38 -1.35 31.75
N GLN A 58 4.67 -1.52 33.04
CA GLN A 58 3.72 -1.18 34.10
C GLN A 58 3.35 0.29 33.98
N GLY A 59 2.06 0.53 33.79
CA GLY A 59 1.44 1.85 33.79
C GLY A 59 1.82 2.62 35.04
N ARG A 60 2.56 3.71 34.84
CA ARG A 60 2.44 4.90 35.68
C ARG A 60 1.46 5.82 34.97
N SER A 61 0.45 6.26 35.72
CA SER A 61 -0.59 7.18 35.28
C SER A 61 0.01 8.36 34.53
N ALA A 62 -0.27 8.45 33.23
CA ALA A 62 -0.17 9.69 32.47
C ALA A 62 -1.35 10.59 32.85
N THR A 63 -1.42 10.99 34.11
CA THR A 63 -2.24 12.12 34.56
C THR A 63 -1.35 13.34 34.58
N GLN A 64 -1.23 13.97 33.43
CA GLN A 64 -1.09 15.41 33.26
C GLN A 64 -1.25 15.66 31.76
N SER A 65 -2.40 16.22 31.40
CA SER A 65 -2.50 17.14 30.27
C SER A 65 -1.52 18.27 30.53
N ALA A 66 -0.25 18.04 30.19
CA ALA A 66 0.56 19.15 29.77
C ALA A 66 -0.11 19.64 28.50
N SER A 67 -0.63 20.87 28.54
CA SER A 67 -0.80 21.67 27.32
C SER A 67 0.38 21.37 26.39
N PRO A 68 0.20 21.25 25.07
CA PRO A 68 1.32 21.18 24.16
C PRO A 68 2.28 22.28 24.62
N GLN A 69 3.45 21.89 25.14
CA GLN A 69 4.48 22.90 25.37
C GLN A 69 4.75 23.36 23.95
N SER A 70 4.23 24.54 23.62
CA SER A 70 4.60 25.25 22.41
C SER A 70 6.10 25.02 22.25
N PRO A 71 6.59 24.59 21.07
CA PRO A 71 8.02 24.53 20.83
C PRO A 71 8.56 25.86 21.35
N ALA A 72 9.43 25.80 22.37
CA ALA A 72 9.73 26.93 23.25
C ALA A 72 9.72 28.20 22.40
N ALA A 73 8.70 29.06 22.60
CA ALA A 73 8.43 30.21 21.72
C ALA A 73 9.79 30.80 21.37
N PRO A 74 10.18 30.86 20.08
CA PRO A 74 11.54 31.20 19.70
C PRO A 74 11.88 32.44 20.51
N GLN A 75 12.86 32.31 21.42
CA GLN A 75 13.31 33.44 22.23
C GLN A 75 13.49 34.55 21.23
N ALA A 76 12.65 35.59 21.33
CA ALA A 76 12.54 36.61 20.31
C ALA A 76 13.95 37.09 20.02
N ASP A 77 14.50 36.66 18.89
CA ASP A 77 15.85 37.03 18.54
C ASP A 77 15.75 38.52 18.25
N ALA A 78 16.26 39.33 19.18
CA ALA A 78 16.22 40.79 19.07
C ALA A 78 16.91 41.27 17.78
N SER A 79 17.66 40.39 17.10
CA SER A 79 18.30 40.63 15.80
C SER A 79 17.46 40.24 14.57
N SER A 80 16.31 39.57 14.71
CA SER A 80 15.44 39.21 13.57
C SER A 80 14.79 40.45 12.94
N THR A 81 14.83 40.55 11.61
CA THR A 81 14.15 41.62 10.84
C THR A 81 12.63 41.46 10.83
N ARG A 82 12.13 40.22 10.98
CA ARG A 82 10.70 39.90 11.06
C ARG A 82 10.24 39.61 12.49
N TRP A 83 8.95 39.79 12.73
CA TRP A 83 8.28 39.35 13.96
C TRP A 83 7.16 38.38 13.61
N SER A 84 6.93 37.39 14.48
CA SER A 84 5.84 36.43 14.32
C SER A 84 5.21 36.15 15.69
N GLN A 85 3.91 35.92 15.70
CA GLN A 85 3.16 35.42 16.86
C GLN A 85 2.11 34.42 16.37
N GLU A 86 2.17 33.19 16.90
CA GLU A 86 1.14 32.18 16.67
C GLU A 86 -0.19 32.61 17.29
N LEU A 87 -1.29 32.21 16.66
CA LEU A 87 -2.67 32.52 17.04
C LEU A 87 -3.36 31.22 17.47
N ASP A 88 -2.98 30.69 18.63
CA ASP A 88 -3.37 29.38 19.16
C ASP A 88 -4.57 29.40 20.13
N ALA A 89 -5.25 30.54 20.30
CA ALA A 89 -6.31 30.71 21.30
C ALA A 89 -7.59 31.37 20.77
N ASP A 90 -8.72 31.01 21.39
CA ASP A 90 -10.06 31.63 21.27
C ASP A 90 -10.71 31.68 19.88
N TRP A 91 -10.29 30.80 18.95
CA TRP A 91 -11.01 30.59 17.71
C TRP A 91 -12.42 30.04 17.96
N ARG A 92 -13.38 30.57 17.22
CA ARG A 92 -14.77 30.10 17.18
C ARG A 92 -15.14 29.69 15.76
N ILE A 93 -16.06 28.75 15.63
CA ILE A 93 -16.54 28.24 14.35
C ILE A 93 -18.06 28.18 14.35
N ASP A 94 -18.68 28.50 13.21
CA ASP A 94 -20.06 28.18 12.94
C ASP A 94 -20.25 27.74 11.48
N PRO A 95 -21.14 26.77 11.20
CA PRO A 95 -21.44 26.35 9.84
C PRO A 95 -22.16 27.46 9.06
N VAL A 96 -21.84 27.59 7.77
CA VAL A 96 -22.55 28.50 6.87
C VAL A 96 -23.93 27.88 6.55
N ALA A 97 -25.01 28.61 6.82
CA ALA A 97 -26.34 28.14 6.45
C ALA A 97 -26.47 28.02 4.92
N PRO A 98 -27.12 26.96 4.37
CA PRO A 98 -27.26 26.75 2.93
C PRO A 98 -28.00 27.87 2.16
N SER A 99 -28.67 28.77 2.87
CA SER A 99 -29.32 29.96 2.32
C SER A 99 -28.95 31.18 3.16
N GLU A 100 -28.16 32.10 2.61
CA GLU A 100 -27.84 33.36 3.30
C GLU A 100 -29.13 34.15 3.63
N ALA A 101 -29.18 34.60 4.89
CA ALA A 101 -30.05 35.62 5.50
C ALA A 101 -31.26 35.13 6.31
N GLN A 102 -31.13 35.15 7.64
CA GLN A 102 -31.72 36.23 8.47
C GLN A 102 -31.26 36.15 9.94
N GLY A 103 -30.53 37.17 10.39
CA GLY A 103 -30.58 37.67 11.77
C GLY A 103 -29.81 36.93 12.87
N GLY A 104 -28.60 37.40 13.15
CA GLY A 104 -28.19 37.74 14.52
C GLY A 104 -28.15 36.64 15.60
N THR A 105 -27.61 35.46 15.31
CA THR A 105 -27.16 34.54 16.38
C THR A 105 -25.67 34.72 16.63
N ALA A 106 -25.31 35.01 17.87
CA ALA A 106 -23.91 35.19 18.31
C ALA A 106 -23.07 33.93 18.04
N PHE A 107 -21.90 34.12 17.43
CA PHE A 107 -20.93 33.05 17.16
C PHE A 107 -20.51 32.34 18.44
N ASN A 108 -20.62 31.01 18.54
CA ASN A 108 -20.52 30.39 19.87
C ASN A 108 -19.73 29.08 20.03
N GLN A 109 -19.35 28.33 19.00
CA GLN A 109 -18.62 27.07 19.23
C GLN A 109 -17.11 27.28 19.25
N PRO A 110 -16.39 27.02 20.36
CA PRO A 110 -14.93 27.08 20.38
C PRO A 110 -14.33 25.95 19.54
N ILE A 111 -13.22 26.23 18.85
CA ILE A 111 -12.47 25.23 18.08
C ILE A 111 -10.96 25.42 18.32
N PRO A 112 -10.19 24.35 18.58
CA PRO A 112 -8.74 24.44 18.55
C PRO A 112 -8.24 24.70 17.13
N VAL A 113 -7.23 25.55 16.97
CA VAL A 113 -6.51 25.75 15.71
C VAL A 113 -5.02 25.58 16.01
N PRO A 114 -4.28 24.69 15.33
CA PRO A 114 -4.72 23.84 14.21
C PRO A 114 -5.69 22.72 14.60
N SER A 115 -6.73 22.50 13.78
CA SER A 115 -7.60 21.32 13.85
C SER A 115 -8.48 21.19 12.61
N ALA A 116 -8.83 19.96 12.25
CA ALA A 116 -9.89 19.70 11.31
C ALA A 116 -11.26 19.98 11.96
N TRP A 117 -12.21 20.57 11.23
CA TRP A 117 -13.48 20.95 11.86
C TRP A 117 -14.34 19.76 12.28
N GLU A 118 -14.08 18.54 11.82
CA GLU A 118 -14.83 17.34 12.19
C GLU A 118 -14.71 17.05 13.69
N HIS A 119 -13.65 17.54 14.33
CA HIS A 119 -13.46 17.50 15.77
C HIS A 119 -14.58 18.26 16.52
N THR A 120 -15.06 19.37 15.96
CA THR A 120 -16.06 20.25 16.59
C THR A 120 -17.45 20.11 15.97
N LEU A 121 -17.55 20.12 14.63
CA LEU A 121 -18.82 20.09 13.88
C LEU A 121 -19.33 18.66 13.61
N GLY A 122 -18.50 17.65 13.88
CA GLY A 122 -18.81 16.23 13.64
C GLY A 122 -18.34 15.74 12.27
N LYS A 123 -18.08 14.43 12.17
CA LYS A 123 -17.47 13.79 10.99
C LYS A 123 -18.37 13.72 9.75
N SER A 124 -19.66 13.97 9.91
CA SER A 124 -20.63 13.98 8.81
C SER A 124 -20.92 15.40 8.30
N PHE A 125 -20.22 16.40 8.82
CA PHE A 125 -20.37 17.78 8.37
C PHE A 125 -19.63 17.98 7.05
N ASP A 126 -20.37 18.27 5.99
CA ASP A 126 -19.87 18.62 4.66
C ASP A 126 -20.33 20.05 4.33
N GLY A 127 -19.41 20.85 3.77
CA GLY A 127 -19.72 22.16 3.20
C GLY A 127 -18.76 23.26 3.66
N SER A 128 -19.32 24.33 4.21
CA SER A 128 -18.56 25.53 4.57
C SER A 128 -18.80 25.97 6.01
N ALA A 129 -17.77 26.48 6.66
CA ALA A 129 -17.84 27.07 7.99
C ALA A 129 -17.10 28.41 8.05
N VAL A 130 -17.50 29.27 8.98
CA VAL A 130 -16.81 30.54 9.26
C VAL A 130 -16.10 30.42 10.58
N TYR A 131 -14.78 30.58 10.54
CA TYR A 131 -13.92 30.77 11.69
C TYR A 131 -13.91 32.25 12.08
N GLN A 132 -13.92 32.51 13.38
CA GLN A 132 -13.75 33.84 13.94
C GLN A 132 -12.67 33.82 15.02
N LEU A 133 -11.80 34.82 15.00
CA LEU A 133 -10.85 35.11 16.08
C LEU A 133 -10.97 36.59 16.48
N GLU A 134 -11.12 36.84 17.77
CA GLU A 134 -11.00 38.17 18.35
C GLU A 134 -9.58 38.41 18.85
N ILE A 135 -8.90 39.38 18.26
CA ILE A 135 -7.61 39.87 18.71
C ILE A 135 -7.85 40.89 19.81
N SER A 136 -7.41 40.55 21.02
CA SER A 136 -7.52 41.43 22.20
C SER A 136 -6.77 42.75 22.01
N GLU A 137 -7.23 43.81 22.70
CA GLU A 137 -6.51 45.10 22.73
C GLU A 137 -5.05 44.95 23.18
N GLN A 138 -4.76 44.00 24.08
CA GLN A 138 -3.39 43.75 24.52
C GLN A 138 -2.52 43.24 23.36
N THR A 139 -3.03 42.31 22.55
CA THR A 139 -2.34 41.82 21.35
C THR A 139 -2.24 42.92 20.31
N THR A 140 -3.28 43.72 20.08
CA THR A 140 -3.21 44.89 19.17
C THR A 140 -2.10 45.85 19.60
N ARG A 141 -2.05 46.25 20.88
CA ARG A 141 -1.01 47.15 21.40
C ARG A 141 0.39 46.56 21.24
N ARG A 142 0.54 45.24 21.42
CA ARG A 142 1.82 44.55 21.18
C ARG A 142 2.24 44.60 19.72
N VAL A 143 1.33 44.28 18.80
CA VAL A 143 1.55 44.35 17.34
C VAL A 143 1.93 45.79 16.96
N GLN A 144 1.22 46.80 17.46
CA GLN A 144 1.52 48.21 17.19
C GLN A 144 2.87 48.65 17.76
N ALA A 145 3.21 48.23 18.97
CA ALA A 145 4.53 48.49 19.54
C ALA A 145 5.65 47.88 18.68
N GLU A 146 5.46 46.66 18.17
CA GLU A 146 6.41 46.02 17.26
C GLU A 146 6.47 46.70 15.89
N LEU A 147 5.34 47.09 15.30
CA LEU A 147 5.28 47.86 14.05
C LEU A 147 6.01 49.20 14.19
N GLN A 148 5.73 49.96 15.26
CA GLN A 148 6.39 51.25 15.54
C GLN A 148 7.88 51.07 15.77
N ARG A 149 8.28 50.07 16.56
CA ARG A 149 9.69 49.79 16.87
C ARG A 149 10.48 49.43 15.62
N ARG A 150 9.92 48.58 14.75
CA ARG A 150 10.58 48.07 13.54
C ARG A 150 10.53 49.06 12.37
N SER A 151 9.47 49.87 12.27
CA SER A 151 9.32 50.89 11.22
C SER A 151 10.29 52.07 11.35
N ARG A 152 11.03 52.19 12.47
CA ARG A 152 12.06 53.25 12.64
C ARG A 152 13.15 53.22 11.58
N SER A 153 13.46 52.03 11.07
CA SER A 153 14.55 51.84 10.10
C SER A 153 14.02 51.55 8.69
N VAL A 154 12.98 50.71 8.60
CA VAL A 154 12.46 50.17 7.34
C VAL A 154 10.94 50.06 7.44
N PRO A 155 10.16 50.57 6.47
CA PRO A 155 8.70 50.41 6.46
C PRO A 155 8.30 48.95 6.65
N GLN A 156 7.30 48.70 7.49
CA GLN A 156 6.80 47.36 7.81
C GLN A 156 5.37 47.17 7.30
N GLN A 157 5.00 45.91 7.11
CA GLN A 157 3.67 45.46 6.72
C GLN A 157 3.24 44.31 7.62
N LEU A 158 1.97 44.26 7.97
CA LEU A 158 1.36 43.21 8.79
C LEU A 158 0.68 42.17 7.90
N PHE A 159 0.91 40.89 8.19
CA PHE A 159 0.30 39.76 7.51
C PHE A 159 -0.35 38.80 8.51
N ILE A 160 -1.39 38.11 8.06
CA ILE A 160 -1.81 36.83 8.63
C ILE A 160 -1.33 35.71 7.71
N VAL A 161 -0.87 34.62 8.30
CA VAL A 161 -0.22 33.51 7.59
C VAL A 161 -0.85 32.21 8.03
N PHE A 162 -1.21 31.39 7.06
CA PHE A 162 -1.77 30.06 7.24
C PHE A 162 -0.79 29.04 6.69
N ASP A 163 -0.46 28.02 7.47
CA ASP A 163 0.41 26.93 7.00
C ASP A 163 -0.36 25.85 6.21
N GLY A 164 -1.69 25.86 6.26
CA GLY A 164 -2.57 24.92 5.55
C GLY A 164 -4.03 25.05 5.99
N VAL A 165 -4.94 25.18 5.02
CA VAL A 165 -6.40 25.29 5.22
C VAL A 165 -7.11 24.45 4.17
N ALA A 166 -7.88 23.44 4.58
CA ALA A 166 -8.61 22.56 3.68
C ALA A 166 -10.02 23.13 3.41
N THR A 167 -10.38 23.58 2.20
CA THR A 167 -9.56 23.66 0.97
C THR A 167 -9.63 25.03 0.29
N GLU A 168 -10.77 25.71 0.29
CA GLU A 168 -10.89 27.10 -0.13
C GLU A 168 -11.07 27.98 1.10
N ALA A 169 -10.34 29.08 1.19
CA ALA A 169 -10.41 30.03 2.29
C ALA A 169 -10.60 31.46 1.79
N ILE A 170 -11.52 32.20 2.42
CA ILE A 170 -11.71 33.65 2.22
C ILE A 170 -11.53 34.35 3.57
N VAL A 171 -10.56 35.26 3.64
CA VAL A 171 -10.16 35.95 4.87
C VAL A 171 -10.70 37.38 4.88
N ARG A 172 -11.30 37.77 6.00
CA ARG A 172 -11.69 39.15 6.30
C ARG A 172 -11.04 39.61 7.61
N CYS A 173 -10.65 40.87 7.66
CA CYS A 173 -10.26 41.56 8.89
C CYS A 173 -11.17 42.76 9.08
N ASN A 174 -11.83 42.87 10.23
CA ASN A 174 -12.78 43.95 10.53
C ASN A 174 -13.83 44.16 9.42
N GLN A 175 -14.39 43.05 8.89
CA GLN A 175 -15.33 42.99 7.76
C GLN A 175 -14.76 43.35 6.37
N ILE A 176 -13.49 43.75 6.28
CA ILE A 176 -12.83 44.06 5.01
C ILE A 176 -12.18 42.76 4.46
N PRO A 177 -12.49 42.32 3.23
CA PRO A 177 -11.78 41.22 2.59
C PRO A 177 -10.30 41.52 2.40
N VAL A 178 -9.43 40.60 2.83
CA VAL A 178 -7.97 40.78 2.77
C VAL A 178 -7.26 39.73 1.90
N GLY A 179 -7.94 38.63 1.55
CA GLY A 179 -7.43 37.67 0.58
C GLY A 179 -8.23 36.36 0.53
N GLU A 180 -7.87 35.52 -0.44
CA GLU A 180 -8.43 34.20 -0.67
C GLU A 180 -7.34 33.21 -1.08
N HIS A 181 -7.58 31.92 -0.87
CA HIS A 181 -6.68 30.83 -1.27
C HIS A 181 -7.47 29.58 -1.61
N LEU A 182 -6.97 28.81 -2.57
CA LEU A 182 -7.49 27.52 -2.98
C LEU A 182 -6.34 26.51 -2.93
N GLY A 183 -6.49 25.48 -2.09
CA GLY A 183 -5.52 24.40 -1.89
C GLY A 183 -5.39 24.03 -0.41
N ALA A 184 -5.35 22.73 -0.12
CA ALA A 184 -5.39 22.27 1.28
C ALA A 184 -4.03 22.31 1.99
N TRP A 185 -2.91 22.26 1.26
CA TRP A 185 -1.69 21.66 1.79
C TRP A 185 -0.53 22.60 2.09
N THR A 186 -0.53 23.75 1.44
CA THR A 186 0.64 24.63 1.34
C THR A 186 0.38 25.97 2.02
N ARG A 187 1.47 26.65 2.35
CA ARG A 187 1.48 27.89 3.13
C ARG A 187 1.16 29.10 2.26
N TRP A 188 0.36 30.03 2.80
CA TRP A 188 0.00 31.30 2.14
C TRP A 188 -0.25 32.43 3.17
N SER A 189 -0.37 33.67 2.71
CA SER A 189 -0.56 34.83 3.59
C SER A 189 -1.36 35.98 2.98
N CYS A 190 -2.08 36.74 3.82
CA CYS A 190 -2.80 37.97 3.44
C CYS A 190 -2.21 39.19 4.14
N ASN A 191 -2.12 40.31 3.42
CA ASN A 191 -1.75 41.61 4.01
C ASN A 191 -2.95 42.20 4.78
N LEU A 192 -2.70 42.71 5.99
CA LEU A 192 -3.73 43.26 6.88
C LEU A 192 -3.71 44.80 6.99
N ASP A 193 -2.75 45.49 6.36
CA ASP A 193 -2.46 46.91 6.61
C ASP A 193 -3.69 47.82 6.41
N GLN A 194 -4.51 47.53 5.39
CA GLN A 194 -5.70 48.35 5.07
C GLN A 194 -6.91 48.07 5.96
N ALA A 195 -6.93 46.93 6.64
CA ALA A 195 -8.08 46.45 7.39
C ALA A 195 -7.87 46.49 8.92
N TRP A 196 -6.61 46.56 9.36
CA TRP A 196 -6.23 46.54 10.77
C TRP A 196 -6.54 47.88 11.47
N ASP A 197 -7.23 47.82 12.62
CA ASP A 197 -7.41 48.95 13.52
C ASP A 197 -6.23 49.02 14.52
N PRO A 198 -5.41 50.07 14.49
CA PRO A 198 -4.27 50.20 15.40
C PRO A 198 -4.66 50.55 16.85
N GLU A 199 -5.84 51.12 17.07
CA GLU A 199 -6.26 51.65 18.38
C GLU A 199 -7.28 50.71 19.08
N GLY A 200 -7.95 49.84 18.32
CA GLY A 200 -9.03 48.97 18.80
C GLY A 200 -8.75 47.45 18.78
N PRO A 201 -9.70 46.64 19.27
CA PRO A 201 -9.68 45.19 19.04
C PRO A 201 -9.83 44.90 17.54
N ASN A 202 -9.21 43.82 17.07
CA ASN A 202 -9.31 43.39 15.68
C ASN A 202 -10.05 42.06 15.59
N ARG A 203 -10.85 41.87 14.54
CA ARG A 203 -11.59 40.63 14.31
C ARG A 203 -11.16 40.02 12.99
N ILE A 204 -10.68 38.77 13.03
CA ILE A 204 -10.36 37.97 11.85
C ILE A 204 -11.51 37.00 11.62
N GLU A 205 -12.03 36.94 10.40
CA GLU A 205 -12.96 35.91 9.94
C GLU A 205 -12.36 35.14 8.77
N VAL A 206 -12.51 33.82 8.78
CA VAL A 206 -12.09 32.96 7.67
C VAL A 206 -13.28 32.09 7.28
N ARG A 207 -13.90 32.36 6.12
CA ARG A 207 -14.85 31.40 5.53
C ARG A 207 -14.05 30.31 4.86
N VAL A 208 -14.23 29.07 5.30
CA VAL A 208 -13.56 27.91 4.74
C VAL A 208 -14.63 27.01 4.10
N ASP A 209 -14.37 26.58 2.88
CA ASP A 209 -15.16 25.60 2.11
C ASP A 209 -14.26 24.40 1.82
N GLU A 210 -14.71 23.21 2.18
CA GLU A 210 -13.92 21.99 2.01
C GLU A 210 -13.76 21.60 0.55
N LYS A 211 -14.70 22.01 -0.32
CA LYS A 211 -14.71 21.70 -1.76
C LYS A 211 -14.65 20.18 -2.03
N VAL A 212 -15.58 19.41 -1.47
CA VAL A 212 -15.65 17.96 -1.69
C VAL A 212 -15.61 17.61 -3.18
N GLY A 213 -14.65 16.76 -3.56
CA GLY A 213 -14.39 16.35 -4.95
C GLY A 213 -13.41 17.23 -5.73
N HIS A 214 -12.82 18.27 -5.12
CA HIS A 214 -11.75 19.06 -5.74
C HIS A 214 -10.48 18.23 -5.98
N HIS A 215 -9.77 18.47 -7.08
CA HIS A 215 -8.61 17.66 -7.50
C HIS A 215 -7.39 17.74 -6.58
N THR A 216 -7.41 18.58 -5.55
CA THR A 216 -6.35 18.66 -4.53
C THR A 216 -6.77 18.07 -3.19
N GLN A 217 -7.92 17.41 -3.03
CA GLN A 217 -8.29 16.83 -1.73
C GLN A 217 -7.47 15.58 -1.35
N GLY A 218 -6.66 15.06 -2.29
CA GLY A 218 -5.84 13.88 -2.05
C GLY A 218 -6.66 12.58 -1.91
N PHE A 219 -6.08 11.58 -1.27
CA PHE A 219 -6.65 10.22 -1.18
C PHE A 219 -7.44 9.95 0.11
N LEU A 220 -7.19 10.71 1.18
CA LEU A 220 -7.78 10.47 2.50
C LEU A 220 -9.31 10.30 2.49
N PRO A 221 -10.11 11.10 1.74
CA PRO A 221 -11.57 10.97 1.70
C PRO A 221 -12.11 9.62 1.20
N VAL A 222 -11.28 8.78 0.60
CA VAL A 222 -11.68 7.45 0.10
C VAL A 222 -11.86 6.47 1.26
N PHE A 223 -10.97 6.53 2.25
CA PHE A 223 -10.89 5.52 3.31
C PHE A 223 -10.88 6.09 4.74
N ALA A 224 -10.85 7.41 4.87
CA ALA A 224 -11.06 8.16 6.09
C ALA A 224 -12.19 9.18 5.84
N PRO A 225 -12.81 9.73 6.90
CA PRO A 225 -13.65 10.90 6.74
C PRO A 225 -12.86 11.98 6.00
N HIS A 226 -13.54 12.68 5.08
CA HIS A 226 -13.01 13.91 4.52
C HIS A 226 -12.70 14.90 5.67
N PHE A 227 -11.79 15.84 5.40
CA PHE A 227 -11.38 16.80 6.40
C PHE A 227 -11.37 18.21 5.83
N GLY A 228 -12.03 19.12 6.56
CA GLY A 228 -11.99 20.55 6.27
C GLY A 228 -11.42 21.36 7.42
N GLY A 229 -11.19 22.65 7.16
CA GLY A 229 -10.83 23.61 8.19
C GLY A 229 -9.34 23.98 8.23
N ILE A 230 -9.00 24.75 9.27
CA ILE A 230 -7.65 25.28 9.49
C ILE A 230 -6.81 24.22 10.24
N TRP A 231 -6.31 23.24 9.50
CA TRP A 231 -5.66 22.04 10.05
C TRP A 231 -4.15 22.21 10.33
N GLN A 232 -3.55 23.34 9.96
CA GLN A 232 -2.16 23.72 10.26
C GLN A 232 -2.10 25.11 10.95
N PRO A 233 -0.97 25.47 11.62
CA PRO A 233 -0.88 26.68 12.43
C PRO A 233 -1.18 28.00 11.68
N VAL A 234 -1.69 28.98 12.43
CA VAL A 234 -1.94 30.35 11.97
C VAL A 234 -1.12 31.33 12.80
N ARG A 235 -0.60 32.37 12.15
CA ARG A 235 0.25 33.38 12.82
C ARG A 235 0.10 34.77 12.22
N LEU A 236 0.30 35.79 13.05
CA LEU A 236 0.57 37.15 12.59
C LEU A 236 2.06 37.30 12.32
N GLU A 237 2.42 37.89 11.18
CA GLU A 237 3.80 38.21 10.84
C GLU A 237 3.94 39.69 10.46
N ILE A 238 4.91 40.37 11.06
CA ILE A 238 5.35 41.70 10.63
C ILE A 238 6.58 41.50 9.75
N ARG A 239 6.49 41.97 8.51
CA ARG A 239 7.52 41.82 7.48
C ARG A 239 7.93 43.20 6.95
N PRO A 240 9.22 43.41 6.63
CA PRO A 240 9.66 44.61 5.91
C PRO A 240 8.95 44.76 4.55
N GLN A 241 8.71 46.00 4.11
CA GLN A 241 8.13 46.29 2.80
C GLN A 241 9.07 45.83 1.68
N GLN A 242 10.36 46.16 1.78
CA GLN A 242 11.44 45.60 0.95
C GLN A 242 11.95 44.33 1.59
N ARG A 243 11.67 43.17 1.01
CA ARG A 243 11.95 41.87 1.64
C ARG A 243 12.35 40.79 0.65
N ILE A 244 12.94 39.74 1.20
CA ILE A 244 13.15 38.49 0.47
C ILE A 244 11.83 37.72 0.43
N ASP A 245 11.38 37.33 -0.75
CA ASP A 245 10.20 36.48 -0.90
C ASP A 245 10.58 35.04 -0.54
N THR A 246 10.12 34.60 0.64
CA THR A 246 10.49 33.28 1.18
C THR A 246 9.90 32.13 0.39
N GLU A 247 8.76 32.33 -0.25
CA GLU A 247 8.06 31.27 -0.99
C GLU A 247 8.66 31.14 -2.40
N ASN A 248 8.99 32.26 -3.04
CA ASN A 248 9.59 32.26 -4.39
C ASN A 248 11.12 32.06 -4.43
N THR A 249 11.82 32.15 -3.29
CA THR A 249 13.27 31.97 -3.23
C THR A 249 13.70 30.49 -3.25
N LEU A 250 14.60 30.15 -4.16
CA LEU A 250 15.24 28.84 -4.28
C LEU A 250 16.66 28.89 -3.67
N VAL A 251 16.96 27.93 -2.79
CA VAL A 251 18.28 27.71 -2.21
C VAL A 251 18.66 26.24 -2.37
N LEU A 252 19.40 25.92 -3.44
CA LEU A 252 19.74 24.55 -3.81
C LEU A 252 21.25 24.33 -3.85
N GLY A 253 21.74 23.37 -3.06
CA GLY A 253 23.11 22.89 -3.16
C GLY A 253 23.29 21.89 -4.30
N ARG A 254 24.07 22.24 -5.32
CA ARG A 254 24.36 21.38 -6.48
C ARG A 254 25.70 20.66 -6.33
N TYR A 255 25.64 19.34 -6.35
CA TYR A 255 26.83 18.49 -6.40
C TYR A 255 27.47 18.50 -7.79
N ARG A 256 28.80 18.59 -7.85
CA ARG A 256 29.62 18.53 -9.08
C ARG A 256 30.83 17.63 -8.84
N VAL A 257 31.06 16.68 -9.73
CA VAL A 257 32.14 15.67 -9.60
C VAL A 257 33.51 16.25 -9.91
N GLU A 258 33.60 17.15 -10.90
CA GLU A 258 34.88 17.63 -11.48
C GLU A 258 35.25 19.06 -11.06
N GLU A 259 34.38 19.74 -10.32
CA GLU A 259 34.55 21.13 -9.86
C GLU A 259 34.24 21.28 -8.37
N ASN A 260 34.44 22.47 -7.81
CA ASN A 260 33.87 22.78 -6.50
C ASN A 260 32.33 22.66 -6.58
N HIS A 261 31.72 22.03 -5.58
CA HIS A 261 30.26 22.03 -5.43
C HIS A 261 29.73 23.46 -5.39
N ARG A 262 28.47 23.67 -5.75
CA ARG A 262 27.93 25.01 -5.93
C ARG A 262 26.64 25.22 -5.15
N LEU A 263 26.39 26.45 -4.76
CA LEU A 263 25.12 26.89 -4.22
C LEU A 263 24.43 27.71 -5.31
N ALA A 264 23.37 27.15 -5.89
CA ALA A 264 22.50 27.84 -6.82
C ALA A 264 21.40 28.56 -6.02
N LEU A 265 21.34 29.88 -6.15
CA LEU A 265 20.36 30.74 -5.52
C LEU A 265 19.53 31.41 -6.61
N ARG A 266 18.21 31.39 -6.44
CA ARG A 266 17.30 32.27 -7.16
C ARG A 266 16.52 33.06 -6.11
N VAL A 267 16.90 34.32 -5.92
CA VAL A 267 16.41 35.15 -4.82
C VAL A 267 15.34 36.09 -5.35
N ALA A 268 14.09 35.79 -5.01
CA ALA A 268 12.96 36.64 -5.32
C ALA A 268 12.81 37.73 -4.24
N LEU A 269 12.48 38.95 -4.65
CA LEU A 269 12.36 40.11 -3.76
C LEU A 269 10.99 40.77 -3.96
N GLN A 270 10.40 41.25 -2.87
CA GLN A 270 9.15 42.02 -2.89
C GLN A 270 9.38 43.44 -2.37
N GLY A 271 8.64 44.39 -2.93
CA GLY A 271 8.79 45.82 -2.63
C GLY A 271 9.84 46.53 -3.51
N PRO A 272 9.85 47.87 -3.52
CA PRO A 272 10.75 48.66 -4.36
C PRO A 272 12.19 48.58 -3.84
N LEU A 273 13.14 48.22 -4.70
CA LEU A 273 14.55 48.13 -4.32
C LEU A 273 15.20 49.53 -4.21
N PRO A 274 16.00 49.78 -3.16
CA PRO A 274 16.89 50.95 -3.12
C PRO A 274 17.90 50.93 -4.29
N GLU A 275 18.30 52.11 -4.78
CA GLU A 275 19.29 52.23 -5.88
C GLU A 275 20.64 51.56 -5.58
N ASP A 276 20.98 51.39 -4.30
CA ASP A 276 22.23 50.78 -3.85
C ASP A 276 22.02 49.47 -3.09
N ALA A 277 20.93 48.76 -3.42
CA ALA A 277 20.61 47.48 -2.82
C ALA A 277 21.72 46.45 -3.07
N GLU A 278 22.08 45.73 -2.01
CA GLU A 278 23.05 44.63 -2.03
C GLU A 278 22.44 43.39 -1.38
N LEU A 279 22.72 42.21 -1.93
CA LEU A 279 22.44 40.92 -1.30
C LEU A 279 23.70 40.38 -0.63
N ASP A 280 23.66 40.29 0.69
CA ASP A 280 24.65 39.56 1.49
C ASP A 280 24.25 38.08 1.60
N VAL A 281 25.15 37.21 1.18
CA VAL A 281 25.02 35.75 1.31
C VAL A 281 26.06 35.25 2.30
N VAL A 282 25.60 34.65 3.39
CA VAL A 282 26.42 34.01 4.41
C VAL A 282 26.09 32.52 4.46
N VAL A 283 27.08 31.66 4.25
CA VAL A 283 26.93 30.21 4.38
C VAL A 283 27.74 29.75 5.59
N ASP A 284 27.05 29.25 6.60
CA ASP A 284 27.64 28.75 7.84
C ASP A 284 28.28 27.36 7.65
N HIS A 285 29.01 26.89 8.67
CA HIS A 285 29.66 25.58 8.64
C HIS A 285 28.61 24.47 8.51
N PRO A 286 28.85 23.44 7.67
CA PRO A 286 27.91 22.34 7.56
C PRO A 286 27.83 21.56 8.86
N ARG A 287 26.61 21.14 9.20
CA ARG A 287 26.27 20.37 10.39
C ARG A 287 25.50 19.11 10.00
N ARG A 288 25.64 18.05 10.77
CA ARG A 288 24.80 16.86 10.66
C ARG A 288 24.34 16.41 12.04
N LYS A 289 23.18 15.78 12.10
CA LYS A 289 22.68 15.16 13.32
C LYS A 289 23.35 13.79 13.52
N LEU A 290 23.63 13.45 14.77
CA LEU A 290 24.15 12.15 15.16
C LEU A 290 23.02 11.29 15.72
N PRO A 291 23.15 9.94 15.74
CA PRO A 291 22.11 9.04 16.26
C PRO A 291 21.69 9.30 17.72
N ASN A 292 22.52 9.98 18.51
CA ASN A 292 22.20 10.39 19.88
C ASN A 292 21.45 11.74 19.95
N GLY A 293 20.99 12.28 18.82
CA GLY A 293 20.31 13.56 18.69
C GLY A 293 21.23 14.81 18.69
N SER A 294 22.54 14.66 18.94
CA SER A 294 23.45 15.80 18.99
C SER A 294 23.93 16.25 17.61
N TRP A 295 24.22 17.55 17.46
CA TRP A 295 24.72 18.13 16.22
C TRP A 295 26.24 18.10 16.14
N GLN A 296 26.78 17.60 15.03
CA GLN A 296 28.19 17.64 14.69
C GLN A 296 28.47 18.66 13.59
N SER A 297 29.34 19.64 13.88
CA SER A 297 29.83 20.59 12.87
C SER A 297 31.11 20.09 12.19
N ALA A 298 31.30 20.42 10.91
CA ALA A 298 32.53 20.11 10.20
C ALA A 298 33.70 20.97 10.73
N ARG A 299 34.74 20.31 11.26
CA ARG A 299 36.00 20.99 11.64
C ARG A 299 36.77 21.31 10.35
N LYS A 300 36.88 22.59 9.97
CA LYS A 300 37.76 23.20 8.92
C LYS A 300 37.11 23.94 7.73
N THR A 301 35.79 24.00 7.58
CA THR A 301 35.18 24.84 6.53
C THR A 301 35.26 26.32 6.95
N LYS A 302 35.51 27.29 6.06
CA LYS A 302 35.39 28.73 6.41
C LYS A 302 33.94 29.17 6.18
N VAL A 303 33.39 30.02 7.05
CA VAL A 303 32.13 30.72 6.75
C VAL A 303 32.32 31.50 5.46
N LEU A 304 31.50 31.23 4.46
CA LEU A 304 31.53 31.96 3.20
C LEU A 304 30.71 33.23 3.37
N ARG A 305 31.28 34.37 2.95
CA ARG A 305 30.56 35.64 2.85
C ARG A 305 30.77 36.21 1.45
N ARG A 306 29.68 36.58 0.81
CA ARG A 306 29.64 37.24 -0.49
C ARG A 306 28.59 38.33 -0.46
N THR A 307 28.85 39.42 -1.18
CA THR A 307 27.96 40.55 -1.31
C THR A 307 27.81 40.80 -2.80
N PHE A 308 26.57 40.94 -3.26
CA PHE A 308 26.25 41.18 -4.66
C PHE A 308 25.44 42.47 -4.77
N ALA A 309 25.85 43.38 -5.65
CA ALA A 309 25.02 44.53 -5.99
C ALA A 309 23.78 44.05 -6.76
N LEU A 310 22.62 44.61 -6.42
CA LEU A 310 21.35 44.32 -7.08
C LEU A 310 20.98 45.50 -7.97
N ASP A 311 20.65 45.20 -9.21
CA ASP A 311 20.19 46.21 -10.17
C ASP A 311 18.66 46.25 -10.14
N SER A 312 18.10 47.39 -9.75
CA SER A 312 16.65 47.59 -9.67
C SER A 312 15.96 47.42 -11.02
N ASP A 313 16.64 47.71 -12.13
CA ASP A 313 16.10 47.56 -13.49
C ASP A 313 15.97 46.09 -13.91
N ASN A 314 16.66 45.18 -13.21
CA ASN A 314 16.66 43.73 -13.45
C ASN A 314 15.77 42.96 -12.47
N GLN A 315 14.95 43.64 -11.66
CA GLN A 315 13.98 42.97 -10.78
C GLN A 315 12.86 42.34 -11.63
N SER A 316 12.99 41.05 -11.93
CA SER A 316 11.94 40.23 -12.56
C SER A 316 11.16 39.43 -11.53
N GLU A 317 9.99 38.90 -11.92
CA GLU A 317 9.24 37.94 -11.11
C GLU A 317 10.03 36.63 -10.86
N GLU A 318 10.99 36.29 -11.72
CA GLU A 318 11.85 35.11 -11.56
C GLU A 318 12.96 35.33 -10.52
N GLY A 319 13.25 36.57 -10.12
CA GLY A 319 14.25 36.91 -9.12
C GLY A 319 15.69 36.96 -9.64
N PHE A 320 16.64 37.19 -8.73
CA PHE A 320 18.07 37.29 -9.04
C PHE A 320 18.77 35.94 -8.92
N GLU A 321 19.50 35.54 -9.96
CA GLU A 321 20.25 34.28 -9.97
C GLU A 321 21.70 34.47 -9.52
N PHE A 322 22.15 33.61 -8.60
CA PHE A 322 23.54 33.54 -8.17
C PHE A 322 24.01 32.10 -8.17
N ASP A 323 25.24 31.88 -8.65
CA ASP A 323 25.86 30.56 -8.64
C ASP A 323 27.21 30.61 -7.92
N ILE A 324 27.24 30.17 -6.66
CA ILE A 324 28.34 30.42 -5.74
C ILE A 324 29.16 29.14 -5.50
N PRO A 325 30.47 29.10 -5.83
CA PRO A 325 31.30 27.93 -5.58
C PRO A 325 31.60 27.74 -4.09
N LEU A 326 31.40 26.53 -3.60
CA LEU A 326 31.67 26.08 -2.23
C LEU A 326 32.90 25.17 -2.21
N LYS A 327 34.00 25.68 -1.65
CA LYS A 327 35.25 24.90 -1.47
C LYS A 327 35.12 23.93 -0.29
N ASP A 328 35.64 22.72 -0.45
CA ASP A 328 35.65 21.67 0.58
C ASP A 328 34.26 21.33 1.15
N ALA A 329 33.23 21.49 0.32
CA ALA A 329 31.86 21.18 0.65
C ALA A 329 31.66 19.66 0.85
N ARG A 330 30.83 19.31 1.83
CA ARG A 330 30.31 17.96 2.08
C ARG A 330 28.93 17.80 1.45
N ALA A 331 28.75 16.70 0.73
CA ALA A 331 27.46 16.33 0.14
C ALA A 331 26.50 15.77 1.20
N TRP A 332 25.21 15.93 0.94
CA TRP A 332 24.11 15.32 1.68
C TRP A 332 23.80 13.94 1.07
N SER A 333 23.63 12.93 1.92
CA SER A 333 23.09 11.60 1.59
C SER A 333 22.41 11.00 2.82
N PRO A 334 21.61 9.93 2.69
CA PRO A 334 21.01 9.23 3.83
C PRO A 334 22.02 8.84 4.92
N GLU A 335 23.21 8.37 4.54
CA GLU A 335 24.26 7.95 5.46
C GLU A 335 25.08 9.12 6.04
N SER A 336 24.96 10.31 5.45
CA SER A 336 25.72 11.50 5.81
C SER A 336 24.93 12.78 5.49
N PRO A 337 23.88 13.09 6.28
CA PRO A 337 22.99 14.23 6.04
C PRO A 337 23.65 15.55 6.46
N TRP A 338 24.64 16.01 5.70
CA TRP A 338 25.27 17.32 5.93
C TRP A 338 24.37 18.44 5.40
N LEU A 339 24.01 19.36 6.29
CA LEU A 339 23.15 20.50 6.01
C LEU A 339 23.92 21.80 6.23
N TYR A 340 23.59 22.80 5.43
CA TYR A 340 24.14 24.16 5.49
C TYR A 340 23.03 25.12 5.86
N ASP A 341 23.33 26.04 6.76
CA ASP A 341 22.48 27.20 7.00
C ASP A 341 22.98 28.35 6.12
N VAL A 342 22.12 28.80 5.21
CA VAL A 342 22.37 29.89 4.26
C VAL A 342 21.53 31.09 4.71
N ARG A 343 22.20 32.14 5.15
CA ARG A 343 21.57 33.42 5.47
C ARG A 343 21.69 34.37 4.28
N LEU A 344 20.54 34.85 3.82
CA LEU A 344 20.41 35.88 2.80
C LEU A 344 19.97 37.17 3.48
N SER A 345 20.68 38.27 3.28
CA SER A 345 20.32 39.57 3.85
C SER A 345 20.28 40.63 2.75
N LEU A 346 19.12 41.27 2.58
CA LEU A 346 18.96 42.44 1.72
C LEU A 346 19.45 43.67 2.46
N THR A 347 20.41 44.39 1.89
CA THR A 347 21.07 45.55 2.51
C THR A 347 21.15 46.71 1.54
N GLY A 348 21.47 47.91 2.02
CA GLY A 348 21.72 49.12 1.21
C GLY A 348 22.11 50.29 2.11
N ARG A 349 22.18 51.52 1.59
CA ARG A 349 22.42 52.72 2.42
C ARG A 349 21.11 53.34 2.87
N GLY A 350 21.06 53.62 4.17
CA GLY A 350 19.94 54.34 4.77
C GLY A 350 20.38 55.25 5.92
N VAL A 351 19.40 55.88 6.55
CA VAL A 351 19.60 56.70 7.75
C VAL A 351 19.64 55.76 8.96
N ALA A 352 20.68 55.85 9.78
CA ALA A 352 20.83 55.01 10.97
C ALA A 352 19.72 55.29 12.01
N PRO A 353 19.22 54.27 12.73
CA PRO A 353 18.11 54.43 13.69
C PRO A 353 18.42 55.31 14.91
N ASP A 354 19.69 55.61 15.18
CA ASP A 354 20.15 56.39 16.33
C ASP A 354 21.22 57.45 15.96
N ALA A 355 21.02 58.22 14.90
CA ALA A 355 21.76 59.49 14.80
C ALA A 355 21.23 60.42 15.90
N PRO A 356 22.02 60.82 16.91
CA PRO A 356 21.56 61.77 17.90
C PRO A 356 21.19 63.04 17.15
N VAL A 357 19.90 63.41 17.18
CA VAL A 357 19.50 64.78 16.89
C VAL A 357 20.10 65.60 18.04
N THR A 358 21.32 66.07 17.86
CA THR A 358 21.87 67.11 18.73
C THR A 358 20.92 68.28 18.60
N ALA A 359 20.11 68.50 19.62
CA ALA A 359 19.41 69.75 19.84
C ALA A 359 20.49 70.82 20.06
N GLY A 360 21.00 71.35 18.95
CA GLY A 360 21.78 72.58 18.97
C GLY A 360 20.82 73.69 19.39
N GLU A 361 21.11 74.29 20.53
CA GLU A 361 20.59 75.61 20.90
C GLU A 361 20.72 76.54 19.69
N ARG A 362 19.61 77.21 19.34
CA ARG A 362 19.61 78.22 18.28
C ARG A 362 20.46 79.39 18.74
N ASP A 363 21.63 79.56 18.14
CA ASP A 363 22.28 80.86 18.05
C ASP A 363 21.72 81.58 16.79
N PRO A 364 21.03 82.71 16.90
CA PRO A 364 20.41 83.38 15.75
C PRO A 364 21.39 84.07 14.79
N ASP A 365 22.69 84.17 15.10
CA ASP A 365 23.65 84.95 14.33
C ASP A 365 24.85 84.13 13.82
N ALA A 366 24.62 83.23 12.85
CA ALA A 366 25.69 82.76 11.97
C ALA A 366 25.12 82.29 10.62
N GLY A 367 25.11 83.19 9.63
CA GLY A 367 24.93 82.82 8.24
C GLY A 367 26.22 82.21 7.68
N THR A 368 26.13 80.99 7.14
CA THR A 368 26.62 80.56 5.81
C THR A 368 26.64 79.03 5.72
N GLY A 369 26.25 78.52 4.54
CA GLY A 369 25.88 77.13 4.30
C GLY A 369 26.98 76.10 4.57
N GLY A 370 26.61 75.09 5.35
CA GLY A 370 27.23 73.77 5.35
C GLY A 370 26.11 72.74 5.39
N GLN A 371 25.84 72.08 4.26
CA GLN A 371 25.06 70.85 4.25
C GLN A 371 25.83 69.81 5.07
N ALA A 372 25.34 69.50 6.28
CA ALA A 372 25.80 68.34 7.02
C ALA A 372 25.41 67.08 6.22
N SER A 373 26.39 66.47 5.56
CA SER A 373 26.29 65.13 4.99
C SER A 373 25.98 64.15 6.13
N ALA A 374 24.72 63.77 6.29
CA ALA A 374 24.35 62.64 7.14
C ALA A 374 25.12 61.41 6.66
N ALA A 375 25.98 60.84 7.52
CA ALA A 375 26.78 59.68 7.16
C ALA A 375 25.85 58.50 6.82
N SER A 376 25.75 58.17 5.54
CA SER A 376 24.97 57.03 5.06
C SER A 376 25.48 55.75 5.73
N THR A 377 24.64 55.06 6.50
CA THR A 377 25.01 53.83 7.21
C THR A 377 24.41 52.63 6.48
N ARG A 378 25.10 51.49 6.48
CA ARG A 378 24.58 50.23 5.92
C ARG A 378 23.37 49.78 6.74
N VAL A 379 22.20 49.68 6.11
CA VAL A 379 20.95 49.20 6.70
C VAL A 379 20.68 47.78 6.18
N VAL A 380 20.18 46.90 7.05
CA VAL A 380 19.65 45.58 6.67
C VAL A 380 18.14 45.71 6.56
N TYR A 381 17.61 45.60 5.34
CA TYR A 381 16.17 45.68 5.06
C TYR A 381 15.44 44.44 5.52
N ASP A 382 15.95 43.27 5.14
CA ASP A 382 15.41 41.97 5.56
C ASP A 382 16.54 40.92 5.59
N SER A 383 16.39 39.89 6.41
CA SER A 383 17.34 38.79 6.50
C SER A 383 16.62 37.48 6.78
N GLN A 384 16.79 36.49 5.88
CA GLN A 384 16.16 35.18 5.96
C GLN A 384 17.21 34.07 6.00
N ALA A 385 16.92 33.00 6.75
CA ALA A 385 17.79 31.83 6.85
C ALA A 385 17.10 30.62 6.21
N TYR A 386 17.85 29.90 5.39
CA TYR A 386 17.42 28.68 4.70
C TYR A 386 18.34 27.54 5.11
N ARG A 387 17.79 26.33 5.20
CA ARG A 387 18.59 25.12 5.34
C ARG A 387 18.58 24.37 4.02
N THR A 388 19.73 23.89 3.59
CA THR A 388 19.85 23.11 2.34
C THR A 388 20.95 22.06 2.46
N GLY A 389 20.90 21.05 1.58
CA GLY A 389 21.93 20.03 1.42
C GLY A 389 22.54 20.10 0.02
N ILE A 390 23.78 19.65 -0.12
CA ILE A 390 24.45 19.60 -1.43
C ILE A 390 24.26 18.20 -2.00
N ARG A 391 23.45 18.06 -3.04
CA ARG A 391 23.23 16.76 -3.68
C ARG A 391 23.00 16.87 -5.18
N LEU A 392 23.10 15.75 -5.87
CA LEU A 392 22.65 15.57 -7.25
C LEU A 392 22.00 14.20 -7.37
N ILE A 393 20.78 14.17 -7.89
CA ILE A 393 20.08 12.95 -8.28
C ILE A 393 20.00 12.96 -9.81
N GLU A 394 20.30 11.84 -10.46
CA GLU A 394 20.29 11.74 -11.92
C GLU A 394 20.02 10.31 -12.36
N THR A 395 19.37 10.15 -13.52
CA THR A 395 19.23 8.85 -14.19
C THR A 395 20.35 8.66 -15.19
N ARG A 396 20.86 7.43 -15.31
CA ARG A 396 21.85 7.04 -16.32
C ARG A 396 21.52 5.65 -16.84
N GLY A 397 20.81 5.59 -17.98
CA GLY A 397 20.24 4.33 -18.46
C GLY A 397 19.21 3.79 -17.47
N ASP A 398 19.35 2.54 -17.05
CA ASP A 398 18.45 1.85 -16.12
C ASP A 398 18.77 2.09 -14.63
N GLN A 399 19.65 3.05 -14.31
CA GLN A 399 20.17 3.27 -12.96
C GLN A 399 19.91 4.68 -12.46
N LEU A 400 19.61 4.79 -11.16
CA LEU A 400 19.54 6.04 -10.42
C LEU A 400 20.87 6.30 -9.70
N PHE A 401 21.35 7.55 -9.72
CA PHE A 401 22.62 7.95 -9.10
C PHE A 401 22.40 9.10 -8.12
N LEU A 402 22.88 8.94 -6.89
CA LEU A 402 22.99 10.01 -5.90
C LEU A 402 24.47 10.40 -5.72
N ASN A 403 24.80 11.66 -5.99
CA ASN A 403 26.16 12.21 -5.86
C ASN A 403 27.20 11.41 -6.66
N GLY A 404 26.84 11.02 -7.88
CA GLY A 404 27.70 10.24 -8.78
C GLY A 404 27.87 8.76 -8.39
N ARG A 405 27.13 8.26 -7.39
CA ARG A 405 27.11 6.84 -7.00
C ARG A 405 25.74 6.21 -7.27
N PRO A 406 25.66 4.98 -7.80
CA PRO A 406 24.39 4.29 -7.93
C PRO A 406 23.67 4.19 -6.59
N ILE A 407 22.36 4.37 -6.59
CA ILE A 407 21.49 4.20 -5.43
C ILE A 407 20.26 3.40 -5.83
N ILE A 408 19.82 2.51 -4.95
CA ILE A 408 18.53 1.85 -5.07
C ILE A 408 17.58 2.39 -4.02
N VAL A 409 16.42 2.79 -4.50
CA VAL A 409 15.32 3.28 -3.69
C VAL A 409 14.64 2.09 -3.03
N ARG A 410 14.51 2.17 -1.70
CA ARG A 410 13.77 1.23 -0.86
C ARG A 410 12.82 2.07 -0.03
N GLY A 411 11.60 2.18 -0.48
CA GLY A 411 10.58 3.09 0.02
C GLY A 411 9.57 2.42 0.95
N LEU A 412 8.92 3.25 1.75
CA LEU A 412 7.68 2.95 2.48
C LEU A 412 6.61 3.97 2.08
N LEU A 413 5.38 3.53 1.83
CA LEU A 413 4.30 4.41 1.41
C LEU A 413 3.60 5.06 2.61
N ASN A 414 3.28 6.34 2.50
CA ASN A 414 2.58 7.13 3.51
C ASN A 414 1.49 8.00 2.86
N TRP A 415 0.21 7.72 3.18
CA TRP A 415 -0.96 8.48 2.70
C TRP A 415 -1.36 9.66 3.59
N GLY A 416 -0.59 10.01 4.63
CA GLY A 416 -0.97 11.02 5.62
C GLY A 416 -2.03 10.52 6.63
N TYR A 417 -2.33 9.22 6.62
CA TYR A 417 -3.32 8.62 7.51
C TYR A 417 -2.82 8.62 8.97
N ALA A 418 -3.43 9.43 9.83
CA ALA A 418 -2.97 9.70 11.19
C ALA A 418 -4.06 9.52 12.26
N PRO A 419 -4.65 8.31 12.40
CA PRO A 419 -5.70 8.09 13.38
C PRO A 419 -5.18 8.35 14.82
N PRO A 420 -6.01 8.93 15.70
CA PRO A 420 -7.44 9.19 15.54
C PRO A 420 -7.78 10.53 14.87
N SER A 421 -6.80 11.30 14.39
CA SER A 421 -7.04 12.56 13.66
C SER A 421 -7.57 12.29 12.26
N THR A 422 -8.53 13.10 11.79
CA THR A 422 -9.02 13.06 10.40
C THR A 422 -8.06 13.77 9.45
N ALA A 423 -7.37 14.80 9.92
CA ALA A 423 -6.32 15.49 9.17
C ALA A 423 -4.92 14.85 9.42
N PRO A 424 -3.98 14.99 8.47
CA PRO A 424 -2.61 14.46 8.57
C PRO A 424 -1.71 15.30 9.50
N SER A 425 -2.15 15.48 10.74
CA SER A 425 -1.56 16.39 11.73
C SER A 425 -0.76 15.65 12.80
N LEU A 426 0.33 14.98 12.41
CA LEU A 426 1.27 14.35 13.36
C LEU A 426 2.14 15.40 14.06
N ASP A 427 2.62 15.06 15.26
CA ASP A 427 3.61 15.89 15.96
C ASP A 427 5.07 15.53 15.60
N ASP A 428 6.01 16.34 16.06
CA ASP A 428 7.45 16.20 15.79
C ASP A 428 8.02 14.85 16.27
N ARG A 429 7.40 14.22 17.27
CA ARG A 429 7.84 12.93 17.81
C ARG A 429 7.32 11.80 16.92
N ASP A 430 6.04 11.82 16.60
CA ASP A 430 5.41 10.77 15.79
C ASP A 430 5.99 10.73 14.37
N MET A 431 6.26 11.90 13.76
CA MET A 431 6.98 11.98 12.47
C MET A 431 8.38 11.35 12.55
N ARG A 432 9.12 11.56 13.64
CA ARG A 432 10.44 10.90 13.83
C ARG A 432 10.30 9.40 14.05
N ASP A 433 9.28 8.96 14.76
CA ASP A 433 9.01 7.54 15.00
C ASP A 433 8.68 6.82 13.67
N GLU A 434 7.96 7.47 12.74
CA GLU A 434 7.73 6.98 11.38
C GLU A 434 9.02 6.93 10.54
N ILE A 435 9.86 7.98 10.56
CA ILE A 435 11.18 7.98 9.90
C ILE A 435 12.04 6.84 10.43
N ALA A 436 12.11 6.70 11.75
CA ALA A 436 12.88 5.65 12.40
C ALA A 436 12.30 4.27 12.08
N CYS A 437 10.99 4.14 11.85
CA CYS A 437 10.37 2.89 11.41
C CYS A 437 10.92 2.45 10.05
N ALA A 438 10.89 3.34 9.06
CA ALA A 438 11.43 3.05 7.73
C ALA A 438 12.93 2.68 7.80
N GLN A 439 13.74 3.46 8.52
CA GLN A 439 15.17 3.21 8.67
C GLN A 439 15.47 1.87 9.39
N ARG A 440 14.70 1.52 10.42
CA ARG A 440 14.82 0.23 11.12
C ARG A 440 14.52 -0.96 10.22
N MET A 441 13.74 -0.78 9.16
CA MET A 441 13.47 -1.81 8.17
C MET A 441 14.52 -1.88 7.05
N GLY A 442 15.57 -1.05 7.10
CA GLY A 442 16.56 -0.95 6.02
C GLY A 442 16.11 -0.12 4.82
N LEU A 443 14.97 0.57 4.94
CA LEU A 443 14.43 1.45 3.90
C LEU A 443 15.14 2.82 3.97
N ASN A 444 15.28 3.48 2.82
CA ASN A 444 15.97 4.77 2.69
C ASN A 444 15.08 5.88 2.13
N LEU A 445 13.81 5.60 1.84
CA LEU A 445 12.86 6.55 1.28
C LEU A 445 11.47 6.43 1.95
N MET A 446 10.76 7.56 2.07
CA MET A 446 9.31 7.62 2.30
C MET A 446 8.63 8.17 1.05
N LYS A 447 7.58 7.50 0.55
CA LYS A 447 6.71 8.03 -0.51
C LYS A 447 5.49 8.68 0.14
N PHE A 448 5.38 9.99 0.05
CA PHE A 448 4.20 10.76 0.45
C PHE A 448 3.21 10.71 -0.70
N CYS A 449 2.26 9.77 -0.62
CA CYS A 449 1.36 9.38 -1.70
C CYS A 449 0.05 10.17 -1.60
N LEU A 450 -0.27 10.98 -2.61
CA LEU A 450 -1.50 11.78 -2.70
C LEU A 450 -1.74 12.81 -1.59
N TRP A 451 -0.67 13.32 -0.97
CA TRP A 451 -0.71 14.44 -0.01
C TRP A 451 0.63 15.15 0.05
N ILE A 452 0.64 16.41 0.48
CA ILE A 452 1.89 17.14 0.71
C ILE A 452 2.15 17.19 2.22
N PRO A 453 3.27 16.63 2.69
CA PRO A 453 3.56 16.62 4.12
C PRO A 453 3.87 18.04 4.62
N PRO A 454 3.56 18.35 5.90
CA PRO A 454 3.98 19.59 6.53
C PRO A 454 5.48 19.82 6.31
N ARG A 455 5.91 21.06 6.06
CA ARG A 455 7.33 21.41 5.84
C ARG A 455 8.21 20.82 6.93
N ARG A 456 7.72 20.80 8.18
CA ARG A 456 8.43 20.24 9.32
C ARG A 456 8.79 18.76 9.13
N TYR A 457 7.95 17.95 8.50
CA TYR A 457 8.24 16.55 8.22
C TYR A 457 9.42 16.44 7.22
N LEU A 458 9.44 17.26 6.17
CA LEU A 458 10.56 17.30 5.22
C LEU A 458 11.87 17.78 5.88
N GLU A 459 11.81 18.76 6.78
CA GLU A 459 12.97 19.17 7.58
C GLU A 459 13.53 18.03 8.44
N LEU A 460 12.64 17.23 9.05
CA LEU A 460 13.06 16.05 9.82
C LEU A 460 13.69 14.99 8.91
N ALA A 461 13.15 14.76 7.72
CA ALA A 461 13.75 13.85 6.74
C ALA A 461 15.14 14.33 6.28
N ASP A 462 15.32 15.64 6.08
CA ASP A 462 16.62 16.25 5.79
C ASP A 462 17.64 16.03 6.92
N GLU A 463 17.20 16.20 8.18
CA GLU A 463 18.01 16.05 9.39
C GLU A 463 18.45 14.61 9.66
N GLU A 464 17.51 13.67 9.52
CA GLU A 464 17.68 12.26 9.87
C GLU A 464 18.21 11.42 8.69
N GLY A 465 18.27 11.98 7.48
CA GLY A 465 18.81 11.30 6.30
C GLY A 465 17.84 10.27 5.72
N LEU A 466 16.59 10.67 5.44
CA LEU A 466 15.61 9.86 4.73
C LEU A 466 15.27 10.54 3.41
N LEU A 467 15.27 9.81 2.29
CA LEU A 467 14.83 10.34 1.00
C LEU A 467 13.30 10.48 0.98
N ALA A 468 12.80 11.40 0.17
CA ALA A 468 11.38 11.62 -0.03
C ALA A 468 11.02 11.51 -1.52
N TRP A 469 9.96 10.76 -1.80
CA TRP A 469 9.19 10.83 -3.03
C TRP A 469 7.87 11.54 -2.70
N VAL A 470 7.65 12.73 -3.27
CA VAL A 470 6.41 13.49 -3.06
C VAL A 470 5.51 13.30 -4.28
N GLU A 471 4.40 12.62 -4.10
CA GLU A 471 3.36 12.52 -5.12
C GLU A 471 2.28 13.56 -4.81
N TYR A 472 2.02 14.43 -5.77
CA TYR A 472 1.10 15.54 -5.56
C TYR A 472 -0.34 15.03 -5.40
N PRO A 473 -1.20 15.76 -4.65
CA PRO A 473 -2.50 15.29 -4.17
C PRO A 473 -3.58 15.30 -5.27
N THR A 474 -3.23 14.81 -6.46
CA THR A 474 -4.07 14.79 -7.66
C THR A 474 -4.40 13.34 -8.03
N TRP A 475 -5.59 12.90 -7.65
CA TRP A 475 -6.11 11.54 -7.90
C TRP A 475 -7.38 11.58 -8.73
N HIS A 476 -7.43 10.80 -9.83
CA HIS A 476 -8.57 10.75 -10.77
C HIS A 476 -9.12 12.12 -11.23
N ALA A 477 -8.26 13.14 -11.27
CA ALA A 477 -8.66 14.48 -11.63
C ALA A 477 -9.05 14.60 -13.11
N LYS A 478 -9.97 15.53 -13.42
CA LYS A 478 -10.23 15.95 -14.79
C LYS A 478 -9.09 16.84 -15.29
N LEU A 479 -8.00 16.23 -15.74
CA LEU A 479 -6.85 16.93 -16.32
C LEU A 479 -7.13 17.34 -17.77
N VAL A 480 -7.95 18.37 -17.93
CA VAL A 480 -8.34 18.96 -19.21
C VAL A 480 -7.88 20.41 -19.31
N GLU A 481 -7.83 20.94 -20.52
CA GLU A 481 -7.31 22.28 -20.80
C GLU A 481 -8.03 23.39 -20.00
N SER A 482 -9.33 23.23 -19.73
CA SER A 482 -10.12 24.19 -18.93
C SER A 482 -9.63 24.36 -17.50
N ASN A 483 -8.91 23.37 -16.94
CA ASN A 483 -8.36 23.40 -15.58
C ASN A 483 -6.85 23.71 -15.57
N LEU A 484 -6.21 23.87 -16.73
CA LEU A 484 -4.75 23.98 -16.79
C LEU A 484 -4.19 25.16 -15.99
N ALA A 485 -4.83 26.33 -16.04
CA ALA A 485 -4.35 27.51 -15.32
C ALA A 485 -4.39 27.32 -13.79
N GLU A 486 -5.41 26.63 -13.29
CA GLU A 486 -5.55 26.26 -11.88
C GLU A 486 -4.51 25.23 -11.46
N LEU A 487 -4.39 24.15 -12.22
CA LEU A 487 -3.38 23.12 -11.99
C LEU A 487 -1.96 23.69 -12.03
N GLN A 488 -1.64 24.59 -12.96
CA GLN A 488 -0.33 25.24 -13.02
C GLN A 488 -0.06 26.09 -11.77
N ARG A 489 -1.06 26.79 -11.24
CA ARG A 489 -0.93 27.58 -10.01
C ARG A 489 -0.64 26.67 -8.81
N GLU A 490 -1.39 25.58 -8.67
CA GLU A 490 -1.22 24.63 -7.56
C GLU A 490 0.12 23.90 -7.63
N TYR A 491 0.50 23.38 -8.80
CA TYR A 491 1.79 22.70 -8.97
C TYR A 491 2.97 23.64 -8.76
N LEU A 492 2.82 24.92 -9.12
CA LEU A 492 3.81 25.94 -8.77
C LEU A 492 3.94 26.06 -7.26
N GLU A 493 2.83 26.13 -6.53
CA GLU A 493 2.81 26.20 -5.06
C GLU A 493 3.41 24.94 -4.42
N PHE A 494 3.07 23.75 -4.92
CA PHE A 494 3.60 22.47 -4.44
C PHE A 494 5.13 22.40 -4.60
N THR A 495 5.65 22.79 -5.77
CA THR A 495 7.10 22.84 -5.98
C THR A 495 7.77 23.88 -5.10
N HIS A 496 7.15 25.01 -4.81
CA HIS A 496 7.73 26.03 -3.92
C HIS A 496 7.86 25.53 -2.48
N HIS A 497 6.90 24.72 -2.04
CA HIS A 497 6.93 24.08 -0.72
C HIS A 497 8.11 23.11 -0.58
N ASP A 498 8.30 22.23 -1.56
CA ASP A 498 9.21 21.07 -1.43
C ASP A 498 10.63 21.27 -2.01
N ARG A 499 10.85 22.21 -2.94
CA ARG A 499 12.08 22.28 -3.76
C ARG A 499 13.37 22.57 -3.01
N ASN A 500 13.28 23.16 -1.83
CA ASN A 500 14.45 23.53 -1.01
C ASN A 500 14.96 22.38 -0.13
N HIS A 501 14.21 21.27 -0.05
CA HIS A 501 14.55 20.12 0.78
C HIS A 501 15.45 19.13 0.02
N PRO A 502 16.71 18.90 0.45
CA PRO A 502 17.59 17.95 -0.21
C PRO A 502 17.06 16.51 -0.21
N CYS A 503 16.22 16.14 0.76
CA CYS A 503 15.58 14.82 0.82
C CYS A 503 14.63 14.53 -0.34
N VAL A 504 13.98 15.55 -0.92
CA VAL A 504 12.99 15.36 -1.99
C VAL A 504 13.70 15.11 -3.31
N VAL A 505 13.72 13.85 -3.72
CA VAL A 505 14.49 13.35 -4.88
C VAL A 505 13.62 12.85 -6.03
N LEU A 506 12.37 12.46 -5.77
CA LEU A 506 11.41 11.96 -6.75
C LEU A 506 10.08 12.73 -6.60
N ARG A 507 9.39 12.97 -7.71
CA ARG A 507 8.05 13.57 -7.73
C ARG A 507 7.14 12.86 -8.72
N SER A 508 5.90 12.64 -8.31
CA SER A 508 4.83 12.18 -9.21
C SER A 508 3.81 13.28 -9.36
N LEU A 509 3.40 13.56 -10.60
CA LEU A 509 2.36 14.55 -10.85
C LEU A 509 1.02 14.02 -10.37
N THR A 510 0.65 12.81 -10.78
CA THR A 510 -0.60 12.17 -10.38
C THR A 510 -0.43 10.74 -9.90
N CYS A 511 -1.52 10.17 -9.40
CA CYS A 511 -1.67 8.76 -9.10
C CYS A 511 -2.88 8.19 -9.84
N GLU A 512 -2.72 7.03 -10.45
CA GLU A 512 -3.76 6.20 -11.07
C GLU A 512 -4.82 6.96 -11.90
N THR A 513 -4.44 8.07 -12.54
CA THR A 513 -5.42 8.98 -13.18
C THR A 513 -6.04 8.39 -14.45
N GLY A 514 -5.43 7.34 -15.00
CA GLY A 514 -5.97 6.63 -16.16
C GLY A 514 -5.64 7.31 -17.49
N PRO A 515 -6.07 6.69 -18.61
CA PRO A 515 -5.73 7.17 -19.95
C PRO A 515 -6.52 8.41 -20.39
N SER A 516 -7.50 8.87 -19.60
CA SER A 516 -8.39 9.99 -19.94
C SER A 516 -7.78 11.38 -19.76
N ALA A 517 -6.65 11.50 -19.05
CA ALA A 517 -5.96 12.76 -18.87
C ALA A 517 -5.35 13.30 -20.18
N SER A 518 -5.48 14.61 -20.40
CA SER A 518 -4.89 15.27 -21.58
C SER A 518 -3.36 15.23 -21.50
N LEU A 519 -2.72 14.64 -22.51
CA LEU A 519 -1.27 14.59 -22.62
C LEU A 519 -0.66 16.01 -22.65
N GLU A 520 -1.31 16.97 -23.29
CA GLU A 520 -0.81 18.36 -23.36
C GLU A 520 -0.79 19.04 -21.99
N VAL A 521 -1.82 18.78 -21.16
CA VAL A 521 -1.88 19.26 -19.77
C VAL A 521 -0.77 18.64 -18.96
N ILE A 522 -0.62 17.31 -19.03
CA ILE A 522 0.44 16.58 -18.31
C ILE A 522 1.83 17.07 -18.73
N GLU A 523 2.11 17.22 -20.03
CA GLU A 523 3.40 17.75 -20.51
C GLU A 523 3.67 19.16 -19.99
N SER A 524 2.63 19.99 -19.90
CA SER A 524 2.74 21.36 -19.37
C SER A 524 3.14 21.35 -17.89
N LEU A 525 2.52 20.48 -17.09
CA LEU A 525 2.85 20.30 -15.66
C LEU A 525 4.24 19.67 -15.47
N TYR A 526 4.58 18.63 -16.23
CA TYR A 526 5.90 18.00 -16.22
C TYR A 526 7.01 19.03 -16.51
N ARG A 527 6.86 19.85 -17.57
CA ARG A 527 7.82 20.91 -17.89
C ARG A 527 7.85 22.01 -16.83
N LEU A 528 6.73 22.33 -16.20
CA LEU A 528 6.67 23.30 -15.11
C LEU A 528 7.51 22.82 -13.92
N VAL A 529 7.33 21.57 -13.49
CA VAL A 529 8.08 20.99 -12.36
C VAL A 529 9.59 20.99 -12.65
N HIS A 530 10.01 20.57 -13.85
CA HIS A 530 11.42 20.63 -14.26
C HIS A 530 11.99 22.05 -14.28
N ARG A 531 11.22 23.06 -14.68
CA ARG A 531 11.67 24.47 -14.59
C ARG A 531 11.83 24.94 -13.15
N GLN A 532 10.94 24.52 -12.25
CA GLN A 532 11.00 24.93 -10.85
C GLN A 532 12.06 24.16 -10.05
N VAL A 533 12.37 22.93 -10.47
CA VAL A 533 13.33 22.02 -9.81
C VAL A 533 14.19 21.33 -10.87
N PRO A 534 15.29 21.98 -11.35
CA PRO A 534 16.05 21.50 -12.51
C PRO A 534 16.71 20.12 -12.38
N ASP A 535 16.96 19.65 -11.15
CA ASP A 535 17.55 18.34 -10.87
C ASP A 535 16.49 17.35 -10.33
N ALA A 536 15.21 17.57 -10.63
CA ALA A 536 14.13 16.67 -10.23
C ALA A 536 14.08 15.43 -11.14
N ILE A 537 13.73 14.30 -10.55
CA ILE A 537 13.23 13.14 -11.27
C ILE A 537 11.71 13.18 -11.14
N VAL A 538 11.03 13.27 -12.27
CA VAL A 538 9.59 13.47 -12.36
C VAL A 538 8.97 12.35 -13.19
N GLU A 539 7.84 11.85 -12.71
CA GLU A 539 7.00 10.91 -13.45
C GLU A 539 5.55 11.42 -13.46
N ASP A 540 4.83 11.12 -14.55
CA ASP A 540 3.52 11.72 -14.74
C ASP A 540 2.42 11.06 -13.92
N ASP A 541 2.46 9.74 -13.73
CA ASP A 541 1.37 8.99 -13.13
C ASP A 541 1.88 7.70 -12.48
N SER A 542 1.92 7.71 -11.15
CA SER A 542 2.31 6.55 -10.36
C SER A 542 1.16 5.55 -10.39
N SER A 543 1.29 4.52 -11.23
CA SER A 543 0.20 3.58 -11.52
C SER A 543 0.71 2.31 -12.21
N TRP A 544 0.00 1.82 -13.23
CA TRP A 544 0.45 0.71 -14.06
C TRP A 544 1.43 1.19 -15.12
N ILE A 545 2.51 0.45 -15.34
CA ILE A 545 3.59 0.83 -16.28
C ILE A 545 3.11 1.11 -17.71
N SER A 546 1.98 0.51 -18.10
CA SER A 546 1.36 0.73 -19.40
C SER A 546 0.69 2.11 -19.55
N TRP A 547 0.46 2.84 -18.46
CA TRP A 547 -0.22 4.14 -18.43
C TRP A 547 0.74 5.33 -18.35
N ASN A 548 2.02 5.09 -18.04
CA ASN A 548 3.07 6.10 -18.05
C ASN A 548 3.18 6.74 -19.45
N ARG A 549 3.13 8.08 -19.53
CA ARG A 549 3.19 8.82 -20.81
C ARG A 549 4.46 9.64 -20.94
N ILE A 550 4.83 10.37 -19.90
CA ILE A 550 6.03 11.22 -19.86
C ILE A 550 6.67 11.13 -18.48
N SER A 551 7.87 10.55 -18.44
CA SER A 551 8.53 10.26 -17.17
C SER A 551 10.05 10.10 -17.34
N ASP A 552 10.79 10.42 -16.28
CA ASP A 552 12.23 10.18 -16.15
C ASP A 552 12.56 8.73 -15.71
N ILE A 553 11.55 7.99 -15.25
CA ILE A 553 11.62 6.61 -14.73
C ILE A 553 10.50 5.75 -15.33
N TRP A 554 10.56 4.44 -15.10
CA TRP A 554 9.41 3.55 -15.24
C TRP A 554 8.81 3.29 -13.86
N ASP A 555 7.48 3.27 -13.78
CA ASP A 555 6.73 2.92 -12.58
C ASP A 555 5.74 1.77 -12.85
N ASP A 556 5.50 0.90 -11.87
CA ASP A 556 4.38 -0.05 -11.88
C ASP A 556 3.85 -0.25 -10.45
N HIS A 557 2.56 -0.55 -10.34
CA HIS A 557 1.90 -1.02 -9.12
C HIS A 557 1.63 -2.55 -9.20
N PRO A 558 2.66 -3.42 -9.12
CA PRO A 558 2.48 -4.84 -9.29
C PRO A 558 1.95 -5.48 -8.02
N TYR A 559 0.84 -6.15 -8.22
CA TYR A 559 0.00 -6.73 -7.21
C TYR A 559 -0.09 -8.23 -7.48
N GLY A 560 0.65 -9.04 -6.70
CA GLY A 560 0.78 -10.49 -6.95
C GLY A 560 1.35 -11.28 -5.77
N ASN A 561 1.06 -12.58 -5.70
CA ASN A 561 1.54 -13.46 -4.63
C ASN A 561 2.89 -14.05 -5.05
N ASN A 562 3.67 -14.57 -4.10
CA ASN A 562 4.98 -15.16 -4.36
C ASN A 562 5.01 -16.19 -5.50
N HIS A 563 3.96 -16.98 -5.71
CA HIS A 563 3.91 -17.95 -6.81
C HIS A 563 3.72 -17.32 -8.20
N THR A 564 3.10 -16.13 -8.30
CA THR A 564 2.93 -15.38 -9.57
C THR A 564 3.99 -14.30 -9.76
N TRP A 565 4.72 -13.94 -8.71
CA TRP A 565 5.70 -12.86 -8.71
C TRP A 565 6.81 -13.02 -9.77
N PRO A 566 7.46 -14.19 -9.94
CA PRO A 566 8.52 -14.34 -10.95
C PRO A 566 8.05 -14.10 -12.39
N GLU A 567 6.81 -14.50 -12.72
CA GLU A 567 6.21 -14.27 -14.03
C GLU A 567 5.97 -12.78 -14.26
N LYS A 568 5.35 -12.09 -13.30
CA LYS A 568 5.14 -10.64 -13.35
C LYS A 568 6.46 -9.86 -13.50
N LEU A 569 7.53 -10.28 -12.83
CA LEU A 569 8.85 -9.69 -13.03
C LEU A 569 9.44 -10.00 -14.43
N GLY A 570 9.12 -11.17 -14.98
CA GLY A 570 9.41 -11.51 -16.37
C GLY A 570 8.74 -10.54 -17.35
N GLU A 571 7.45 -10.27 -17.16
CA GLU A 571 6.69 -9.30 -17.96
C GLU A 571 7.27 -7.89 -17.87
N LEU A 572 7.60 -7.42 -16.65
CA LEU A 572 8.20 -6.11 -16.44
C LEU A 572 9.55 -5.98 -17.15
N ARG A 573 10.41 -7.00 -17.06
CA ARG A 573 11.69 -7.00 -17.78
C ARG A 573 11.51 -6.96 -19.28
N GLN A 574 10.53 -7.70 -19.80
CA GLN A 574 10.24 -7.66 -21.23
C GLN A 574 9.77 -6.26 -21.63
N PHE A 575 8.87 -5.66 -20.86
CA PHE A 575 8.36 -4.32 -21.10
C PHE A 575 9.49 -3.27 -21.18
N ILE A 576 10.41 -3.25 -20.20
CA ILE A 576 11.51 -2.27 -20.18
C ILE A 576 12.56 -2.56 -21.25
N ALA A 577 12.81 -3.83 -21.60
CA ALA A 577 13.81 -4.19 -22.61
C ALA A 577 13.42 -3.78 -24.03
N GLU A 578 12.12 -3.64 -24.30
CA GLU A 578 11.57 -3.22 -25.59
C GLU A 578 11.46 -1.69 -25.74
N ARG A 579 11.84 -0.92 -24.70
CA ARG A 579 11.64 0.54 -24.59
C ARG A 579 12.92 1.28 -24.23
N GLU A 580 12.79 2.60 -24.06
CA GLU A 580 13.88 3.45 -23.57
C GLU A 580 14.38 2.98 -22.20
N ALA A 581 15.71 2.88 -22.05
CA ALA A 581 16.34 2.49 -20.80
C ALA A 581 16.17 3.61 -19.76
N LYS A 582 15.32 3.35 -18.77
CA LYS A 582 15.09 4.20 -17.60
C LYS A 582 15.10 3.33 -16.34
N PRO A 583 15.42 3.90 -15.16
CA PRO A 583 15.28 3.16 -13.90
C PRO A 583 13.84 2.70 -13.70
N LEU A 584 13.63 1.46 -13.26
CA LEU A 584 12.33 0.97 -12.84
C LEU A 584 12.17 1.14 -11.32
N LEU A 585 11.14 1.84 -10.89
CA LEU A 585 10.80 2.04 -9.48
C LEU A 585 9.36 1.57 -9.28
N LEU A 586 9.10 0.58 -8.44
CA LEU A 586 7.71 0.21 -8.11
C LEU A 586 7.15 1.23 -7.10
N GLY A 587 6.26 2.11 -7.53
CA GLY A 587 5.67 3.20 -6.76
C GLY A 587 4.74 2.73 -5.65
N GLU A 588 4.16 1.55 -5.81
CA GLU A 588 3.45 0.81 -4.78
C GLU A 588 3.52 -0.70 -5.05
N ALA A 589 4.07 -1.48 -4.11
CA ALA A 589 4.14 -2.94 -4.23
C ALA A 589 4.33 -3.60 -2.85
N ILE A 590 4.51 -4.92 -2.86
CA ILE A 590 5.01 -5.68 -1.69
C ILE A 590 4.05 -5.53 -0.48
N ALA A 591 2.75 -5.63 -0.75
CA ALA A 591 1.71 -5.62 0.27
C ALA A 591 1.35 -7.06 0.72
N ALA A 592 0.98 -7.18 1.99
CA ALA A 592 0.43 -8.42 2.56
C ALA A 592 -0.35 -8.09 3.84
N ASP A 593 -1.60 -8.55 3.88
CA ASP A 593 -2.51 -8.40 5.02
C ASP A 593 -2.05 -9.24 6.22
N THR A 594 -2.35 -8.75 7.42
CA THR A 594 -2.06 -9.43 8.69
C THR A 594 -3.30 -9.45 9.56
N TRP A 595 -3.48 -10.47 10.40
CA TRP A 595 -4.65 -10.51 11.25
C TRP A 595 -4.53 -9.47 12.38
N PRO A 596 -5.51 -8.56 12.56
CA PRO A 596 -5.43 -7.50 13.56
C PRO A 596 -5.58 -8.04 14.98
N ASP A 597 -4.95 -7.37 15.97
CA ASP A 597 -5.24 -7.65 17.37
C ASP A 597 -6.54 -6.97 17.80
N LEU A 598 -7.66 -7.69 17.64
CA LEU A 598 -8.99 -7.20 18.00
C LEU A 598 -9.12 -6.81 19.48
N ASN A 599 -8.33 -7.43 20.38
CA ASN A 599 -8.33 -7.08 21.80
C ASN A 599 -7.63 -5.73 22.03
N ALA A 600 -6.51 -5.48 21.34
CA ALA A 600 -5.81 -4.19 21.42
C ALA A 600 -6.71 -3.06 20.88
N ILE A 601 -7.39 -3.30 19.76
CA ILE A 601 -8.37 -2.37 19.18
C ILE A 601 -9.49 -2.08 20.19
N ARG A 602 -10.13 -3.12 20.76
CA ARG A 602 -11.17 -2.95 21.78
C ARG A 602 -10.67 -2.15 22.99
N ASN A 603 -9.49 -2.47 23.51
CA ASN A 603 -8.91 -1.76 24.65
C ASN A 603 -8.62 -0.29 24.34
N GLN A 604 -8.26 0.05 23.10
CA GLN A 604 -8.12 1.44 22.67
C GLN A 604 -9.46 2.15 22.56
N MET A 605 -10.48 1.50 21.99
CA MET A 605 -11.85 2.04 21.95
C MET A 605 -12.42 2.28 23.35
N ASP A 606 -12.22 1.35 24.27
CA ASP A 606 -12.67 1.46 25.67
C ASP A 606 -11.96 2.62 26.39
N ARG A 607 -10.65 2.78 26.17
CA ARG A 607 -9.89 3.93 26.70
C ARG A 607 -10.41 5.25 26.16
N GLN A 608 -10.60 5.37 24.85
CA GLN A 608 -11.16 6.59 24.22
C GLN A 608 -12.58 6.89 24.72
N THR A 609 -13.40 5.86 24.93
CA THR A 609 -14.76 6.01 25.47
C THR A 609 -14.74 6.46 26.93
N ALA A 610 -13.83 5.91 27.75
CA ALA A 610 -13.64 6.31 29.13
C ALA A 610 -13.14 7.76 29.24
N GLU A 611 -12.21 8.17 28.38
CA GLU A 611 -11.71 9.55 28.28
C GLU A 611 -12.82 10.52 27.88
N ARG A 612 -13.61 10.20 26.85
CA ARG A 612 -14.80 10.99 26.45
C ARG A 612 -15.81 11.11 27.58
N SER A 613 -16.04 10.01 28.32
CA SER A 613 -16.96 9.99 29.47
C SER A 613 -16.44 10.78 30.67
N ALA A 614 -15.13 10.78 30.90
CA ALA A 614 -14.49 11.59 31.93
C ALA A 614 -14.56 13.09 31.58
N ASN A 615 -14.35 13.44 30.31
CA ASN A 615 -14.47 14.82 29.82
C ASN A 615 -15.93 15.31 29.83
N ARG A 616 -16.91 14.48 29.48
CA ARG A 616 -18.35 14.80 29.63
C ARG A 616 -18.77 15.03 31.08
N LYS A 617 -18.18 14.32 32.06
CA LYS A 617 -18.48 14.55 33.49
C LYS A 617 -17.97 15.91 34.00
N ALA A 618 -17.12 16.61 33.24
CA ALA A 618 -16.71 17.99 33.52
C ALA A 618 -17.63 19.04 32.87
N SER A 619 -18.42 18.68 31.85
CA SER A 619 -19.36 19.55 31.14
C SER A 619 -20.78 18.98 31.18
N GLU A 620 -21.45 19.19 32.32
CA GLU A 620 -22.88 18.97 32.62
C GLU A 620 -23.59 17.66 32.21
N ARG A 621 -24.44 17.22 33.15
CA ARG A 621 -25.34 16.08 33.07
C ARG A 621 -26.44 16.33 32.03
N SER A 622 -26.43 15.61 30.92
CA SER A 622 -27.66 15.27 30.21
C SER A 622 -27.80 13.75 30.14
N GLN A 623 -29.03 13.30 30.36
CA GLN A 623 -29.39 11.92 30.65
C GLN A 623 -30.45 11.50 29.65
N SER A 624 -30.02 11.00 28.50
CA SER A 624 -30.80 10.16 27.59
C SER A 624 -29.86 9.70 26.49
N ASP A 625 -29.78 8.38 26.28
CA ASP A 625 -29.55 7.70 25.00
C ASP A 625 -29.05 6.29 25.30
N ALA A 626 -29.98 5.44 25.72
CA ALA A 626 -29.71 4.04 26.03
C ALA A 626 -30.04 3.11 24.84
N ASN A 627 -30.10 3.62 23.61
CA ASN A 627 -30.51 2.84 22.43
C ASN A 627 -29.91 3.30 21.09
N SER A 628 -28.69 3.85 21.07
CA SER A 628 -27.94 4.05 19.83
C SER A 628 -26.98 2.88 19.59
N HIS A 629 -27.02 2.31 18.38
CA HIS A 629 -25.93 1.47 17.89
C HIS A 629 -24.62 2.25 18.03
N VAL A 630 -23.62 1.66 18.70
CA VAL A 630 -22.30 2.30 18.85
C VAL A 630 -21.62 2.22 17.49
N GLU A 631 -21.60 3.34 16.77
CA GLU A 631 -20.84 3.48 15.53
C GLU A 631 -19.34 3.32 15.84
N LEU A 632 -18.68 2.40 15.13
CA LEU A 632 -17.25 2.15 15.32
C LEU A 632 -16.44 3.41 14.93
N PRO A 633 -15.32 3.70 15.61
CA PRO A 633 -14.42 4.75 15.15
C PRO A 633 -13.97 4.49 13.70
N PHE A 634 -13.86 5.55 12.90
CA PHE A 634 -13.53 5.47 11.47
C PHE A 634 -12.21 4.74 11.15
N TRP A 635 -11.33 4.57 12.14
CA TRP A 635 -10.03 3.92 11.98
C TRP A 635 -10.04 2.43 12.30
N VAL A 636 -11.17 1.91 12.75
CA VAL A 636 -11.39 0.48 12.98
C VAL A 636 -11.63 -0.20 11.64
N LEU A 637 -11.10 -1.41 11.48
CA LEU A 637 -11.33 -2.25 10.31
C LEU A 637 -12.84 -2.40 10.03
N ASN A 638 -13.26 -2.23 8.78
CA ASN A 638 -14.64 -2.39 8.35
C ASN A 638 -15.18 -3.79 8.70
N ALA A 639 -14.35 -4.82 8.52
CA ALA A 639 -14.66 -6.19 8.87
C ALA A 639 -14.55 -6.51 10.39
N TYR A 640 -14.40 -5.53 11.30
CA TYR A 640 -14.13 -5.80 12.73
C TYR A 640 -15.16 -6.74 13.39
N GLU A 641 -16.46 -6.53 13.19
CA GLU A 641 -17.49 -7.39 13.77
C GLU A 641 -17.48 -8.81 13.16
N SER A 642 -17.26 -8.90 11.84
CA SER A 642 -17.12 -10.19 11.16
C SER A 642 -15.86 -10.94 11.59
N ALA A 643 -14.75 -10.22 11.79
CA ALA A 643 -13.48 -10.76 12.27
C ALA A 643 -13.62 -11.28 13.70
N LYS A 644 -14.33 -10.57 14.57
CA LYS A 644 -14.67 -11.06 15.91
C LYS A 644 -15.50 -12.34 15.85
N ASN A 645 -16.57 -12.35 15.04
CA ASN A 645 -17.39 -13.54 14.84
C ASN A 645 -16.55 -14.70 14.27
N PHE A 646 -15.58 -14.43 13.40
CA PHE A 646 -14.66 -15.44 12.90
C PHE A 646 -13.73 -15.98 14.00
N GLU A 647 -13.17 -15.14 14.87
CA GLU A 647 -12.39 -15.62 16.03
C GLU A 647 -13.23 -16.49 16.96
N ASP A 648 -14.48 -16.10 17.24
CA ASP A 648 -15.41 -16.87 18.05
C ASP A 648 -15.72 -18.23 17.38
N GLN A 649 -16.01 -18.24 16.07
CA GLN A 649 -16.24 -19.47 15.31
C GLN A 649 -15.01 -20.38 15.28
N LEU A 650 -13.80 -19.84 15.11
CA LEU A 650 -12.56 -20.62 15.16
C LEU A 650 -12.35 -21.27 16.52
N ALA A 651 -12.58 -20.52 17.60
CA ALA A 651 -12.47 -21.02 18.96
C ALA A 651 -13.51 -22.11 19.27
N GLU A 652 -14.74 -21.98 18.74
CA GLU A 652 -15.80 -22.99 18.88
C GLU A 652 -15.55 -24.27 18.06
N HIS A 653 -15.04 -24.14 16.83
CA HIS A 653 -14.81 -25.28 15.93
C HIS A 653 -13.47 -25.99 16.21
N SER A 654 -12.53 -25.35 16.91
CA SER A 654 -11.22 -25.89 17.28
C SER A 654 -10.85 -25.55 18.74
N SER A 655 -9.84 -24.71 18.97
CA SER A 655 -9.41 -24.25 20.30
C SER A 655 -9.02 -22.77 20.29
N PRO A 656 -9.05 -22.08 21.44
CA PRO A 656 -8.59 -20.69 21.55
C PRO A 656 -7.12 -20.48 21.14
N ASP A 657 -6.28 -21.52 21.25
CA ASP A 657 -4.87 -21.44 20.84
C ASP A 657 -4.72 -21.24 19.32
N VAL A 658 -5.68 -21.72 18.51
CA VAL A 658 -5.66 -21.52 17.05
C VAL A 658 -5.81 -20.04 16.69
N VAL A 659 -6.63 -19.27 17.42
CA VAL A 659 -6.78 -17.83 17.19
C VAL A 659 -5.46 -17.09 17.48
N MET A 660 -4.80 -17.44 18.59
CA MET A 660 -3.50 -16.85 18.94
C MET A 660 -2.41 -17.22 17.92
N GLN A 661 -2.39 -18.47 17.48
CA GLN A 661 -1.42 -18.95 16.49
C GLN A 661 -1.67 -18.32 15.12
N MET A 662 -2.93 -18.19 14.67
CA MET A 662 -3.31 -17.53 13.41
C MET A 662 -2.76 -16.10 13.34
N ARG A 663 -2.83 -15.35 14.44
CA ARG A 663 -2.26 -13.99 14.52
C ARG A 663 -0.76 -14.01 14.23
N GLN A 664 -0.02 -14.87 14.92
CA GLN A 664 1.43 -14.98 14.72
C GLN A 664 1.78 -15.51 13.32
N ASP A 665 1.10 -16.55 12.86
CA ASP A 665 1.28 -17.14 11.53
C ASP A 665 1.02 -16.11 10.42
N SER A 666 0.04 -15.21 10.60
CA SER A 666 -0.22 -14.15 9.63
C SER A 666 0.92 -13.12 9.54
N LEU A 667 1.56 -12.78 10.67
CA LEU A 667 2.71 -11.88 10.70
C LEU A 667 3.92 -12.53 10.02
N ASP A 668 4.18 -13.80 10.34
CA ASP A 668 5.30 -14.55 9.77
C ASP A 668 5.11 -14.77 8.26
N TYR A 669 3.89 -15.12 7.83
CA TYR A 669 3.51 -15.23 6.41
C TYR A 669 3.71 -13.90 5.69
N ALA A 670 3.20 -12.80 6.23
CA ALA A 670 3.33 -11.48 5.62
C ALA A 670 4.78 -10.98 5.57
N TYR A 671 5.63 -11.35 6.54
CA TYR A 671 7.07 -11.06 6.49
C TYR A 671 7.79 -11.89 5.41
N GLN A 672 7.58 -13.20 5.38
CA GLN A 672 8.21 -14.09 4.39
C GLN A 672 7.77 -13.75 2.96
N MET A 673 6.52 -13.34 2.78
CA MET A 673 6.00 -12.83 1.53
C MET A 673 6.81 -11.63 1.04
N ARG A 674 6.90 -10.57 1.85
CA ARG A 674 7.62 -9.35 1.49
C ARG A 674 9.10 -9.61 1.27
N LYS A 675 9.73 -10.42 2.13
CA LYS A 675 11.14 -10.79 2.01
C LYS A 675 11.42 -11.49 0.68
N TYR A 676 10.62 -12.49 0.31
CA TYR A 676 10.79 -13.18 -0.97
C TYR A 676 10.60 -12.25 -2.16
N GLN A 677 9.59 -11.38 -2.14
CA GLN A 677 9.34 -10.44 -3.24
C GLN A 677 10.51 -9.48 -3.42
N ILE A 678 11.05 -8.94 -2.33
CA ILE A 678 12.23 -8.05 -2.35
C ILE A 678 13.46 -8.81 -2.87
N GLU A 679 13.75 -10.00 -2.33
CA GLU A 679 14.88 -10.82 -2.76
C GLU A 679 14.81 -11.14 -4.26
N THR A 680 13.64 -11.58 -4.72
CA THR A 680 13.40 -11.95 -6.11
C THR A 680 13.44 -10.73 -7.01
N TYR A 681 12.86 -9.60 -6.60
CA TYR A 681 12.92 -8.35 -7.36
C TYR A 681 14.37 -7.90 -7.56
N ARG A 682 15.18 -7.92 -6.51
CA ARG A 682 16.61 -7.57 -6.56
C ARG A 682 17.45 -8.58 -7.33
N ARG A 683 16.98 -9.82 -7.45
CA ARG A 683 17.62 -10.86 -8.29
C ARG A 683 17.31 -10.63 -9.77
N GLU A 684 16.04 -10.40 -10.10
CA GLU A 684 15.56 -10.33 -11.47
C GLU A 684 15.75 -8.93 -12.09
N ILE A 685 15.62 -7.86 -11.29
CA ILE A 685 15.75 -6.45 -11.68
C ILE A 685 16.70 -5.74 -10.69
N PRO A 686 18.02 -5.98 -10.78
CA PRO A 686 18.99 -5.59 -9.75
C PRO A 686 19.04 -4.09 -9.44
N TRP A 687 18.85 -3.23 -10.44
CA TRP A 687 18.87 -1.77 -10.28
C TRP A 687 17.49 -1.17 -10.00
N GLY A 688 16.45 -2.00 -9.97
CA GLY A 688 15.10 -1.57 -9.68
C GLY A 688 14.95 -1.14 -8.22
N GLY A 689 14.25 -0.05 -7.99
CA GLY A 689 13.77 0.35 -6.66
C GLY A 689 12.32 -0.03 -6.46
N PHE A 690 11.85 0.07 -5.22
CA PHE A 690 10.49 -0.30 -4.84
C PHE A 690 10.04 0.50 -3.63
N VAL A 691 8.73 0.63 -3.50
CA VAL A 691 8.04 1.16 -2.33
C VAL A 691 7.20 0.01 -1.77
N VAL A 692 7.57 -0.46 -0.57
CA VAL A 692 6.67 -1.30 0.23
C VAL A 692 5.45 -0.44 0.52
N SER A 693 4.24 -0.99 0.40
CA SER A 693 2.98 -0.25 0.56
C SER A 693 2.80 0.42 1.95
N VAL A 694 1.60 0.54 2.49
CA VAL A 694 1.31 1.57 3.51
C VAL A 694 2.03 1.38 4.86
N ILE A 695 2.41 2.50 5.48
CA ILE A 695 3.03 2.53 6.80
C ILE A 695 2.09 2.06 7.93
N ARG A 696 0.79 2.34 7.84
CA ARG A 696 -0.21 2.09 8.89
C ARG A 696 -1.41 1.31 8.35
N ASP A 697 -1.98 0.45 9.19
CA ASP A 697 -3.28 -0.15 8.92
C ASP A 697 -4.36 0.92 8.76
N PHE A 698 -5.29 0.65 7.88
CA PHE A 698 -6.43 1.51 7.58
C PHE A 698 -7.71 0.66 7.48
N PRO A 699 -8.91 1.28 7.45
CA PRO A 699 -10.17 0.58 7.68
C PRO A 699 -10.50 -0.52 6.67
N PHE A 700 -9.90 -0.48 5.49
CA PHE A 700 -10.16 -1.45 4.43
C PHE A 700 -9.15 -2.59 4.45
N ALA A 701 -7.96 -2.40 5.02
CA ALA A 701 -6.92 -3.42 5.01
C ALA A 701 -5.92 -3.32 6.19
N PRO A 702 -5.66 -4.43 6.90
CA PRO A 702 -4.65 -4.52 7.96
C PRO A 702 -3.26 -4.88 7.40
N MET A 703 -2.80 -4.16 6.38
CA MET A 703 -1.55 -4.43 5.63
C MET A 703 -0.36 -3.53 6.00
N GLY A 704 -0.55 -2.61 6.93
CA GLY A 704 0.47 -1.67 7.36
C GLY A 704 1.58 -2.33 8.18
N VAL A 705 2.75 -1.69 8.24
CA VAL A 705 3.87 -2.11 9.10
C VAL A 705 3.69 -1.69 10.55
N ILE A 706 2.86 -0.67 10.77
CA ILE A 706 2.32 -0.23 12.05
C ILE A 706 0.83 -0.58 12.08
N ASP A 707 0.35 -1.15 13.17
CA ASP A 707 -1.07 -1.46 13.34
C ASP A 707 -1.93 -0.20 13.60
N SER A 708 -3.25 -0.37 13.60
CA SER A 708 -4.21 0.72 13.85
C SER A 708 -4.11 1.32 15.26
N THR A 709 -3.34 0.69 16.16
CA THR A 709 -3.08 1.16 17.52
C THR A 709 -1.75 1.91 17.67
N GLY A 710 -0.94 1.94 16.60
CA GLY A 710 0.36 2.60 16.56
C GLY A 710 1.54 1.68 16.89
N ALA A 711 1.35 0.37 17.03
CA ALA A 711 2.42 -0.57 17.34
C ALA A 711 3.07 -1.16 16.07
N PHE A 712 4.39 -1.32 16.09
CA PHE A 712 5.13 -1.96 15.00
C PHE A 712 4.92 -3.48 14.99
N LYS A 713 4.58 -4.05 13.84
CA LYS A 713 4.18 -5.46 13.72
C LYS A 713 5.33 -6.46 13.57
N PHE A 714 6.40 -6.10 12.85
CA PHE A 714 7.38 -7.07 12.32
C PHE A 714 8.67 -7.14 13.12
N SER A 715 8.62 -7.74 14.31
CA SER A 715 9.78 -7.82 15.20
C SER A 715 11.02 -8.52 14.60
N GLU A 716 10.84 -9.48 13.69
CA GLU A 716 11.95 -10.15 12.98
C GLU A 716 12.64 -9.22 12.00
N TRP A 717 11.86 -8.51 11.16
CA TRP A 717 12.42 -7.53 10.22
C TRP A 717 13.26 -6.49 10.96
N GLY A 718 12.74 -5.93 12.06
CA GLY A 718 13.49 -4.96 12.85
C GLY A 718 14.79 -5.51 13.47
N ARG A 719 14.86 -6.82 13.76
CA ARG A 719 16.06 -7.49 14.30
C ARG A 719 17.07 -7.88 13.22
N GLU A 720 16.59 -8.18 12.02
CA GLU A 720 17.39 -8.72 10.92
C GLU A 720 17.56 -7.73 9.76
N ALA A 721 17.25 -6.45 9.95
CA ALA A 721 17.22 -5.44 8.90
C ALA A 721 18.50 -5.35 8.05
N GLU A 722 19.65 -5.84 8.53
CA GLU A 722 20.89 -6.00 7.75
C GLU A 722 20.61 -6.61 6.36
N TRP A 723 19.75 -7.64 6.25
CA TRP A 723 19.50 -8.30 4.95
C TRP A 723 18.88 -7.37 3.89
N SER A 724 18.06 -6.40 4.32
CA SER A 724 17.34 -5.45 3.46
C SER A 724 18.02 -4.08 3.38
N ALA A 725 18.81 -3.72 4.41
CA ALA A 725 19.57 -2.47 4.53
C ALA A 725 20.90 -2.48 3.77
N ASP A 726 21.54 -3.65 3.61
CA ASP A 726 22.87 -3.76 3.02
C ASP A 726 22.88 -3.59 1.48
N ASP A 727 23.89 -2.87 0.99
CA ASP A 727 24.29 -2.88 -0.42
C ASP A 727 25.79 -3.24 -0.51
N PRO A 728 26.11 -4.53 -0.71
CA PRO A 728 25.39 -5.50 -1.53
C PRO A 728 24.48 -6.45 -0.74
N MET A 729 23.44 -7.00 -1.38
CA MET A 729 22.54 -7.99 -0.77
C MET A 729 22.91 -9.42 -1.18
N LEU A 730 22.89 -10.36 -0.21
CA LEU A 730 23.05 -11.80 -0.49
C LEU A 730 21.71 -12.42 -0.87
N LEU A 731 21.70 -13.09 -2.01
CA LEU A 731 20.54 -13.73 -2.62
C LEU A 731 20.78 -15.22 -2.80
N LEU A 732 19.71 -15.99 -2.68
CA LEU A 732 19.68 -17.43 -2.94
C LEU A 732 18.75 -17.71 -4.12
N LYS A 733 19.16 -18.62 -4.99
CA LYS A 733 18.28 -19.23 -6.00
C LYS A 733 18.41 -20.74 -5.94
N THR A 734 17.29 -21.40 -5.73
CA THR A 734 17.14 -22.85 -5.78
C THR A 734 16.36 -23.20 -7.06
N GLN A 735 16.30 -24.49 -7.41
CA GLN A 735 15.43 -24.96 -8.48
C GLN A 735 13.98 -24.61 -8.16
N ASP A 736 13.31 -23.86 -9.03
CA ASP A 736 11.94 -23.36 -8.88
C ASP A 736 11.68 -22.59 -7.57
N ASP A 737 12.72 -21.97 -7.00
CA ASP A 737 12.69 -21.26 -5.71
C ASP A 737 12.18 -22.10 -4.51
N ARG A 738 12.23 -23.43 -4.64
CA ARG A 738 11.82 -24.36 -3.59
C ARG A 738 12.64 -24.20 -2.30
N ARG A 739 11.99 -24.42 -1.17
CA ARG A 739 12.53 -24.41 0.20
C ARG A 739 12.52 -25.77 0.87
N SER A 740 11.95 -26.80 0.23
CA SER A 740 11.97 -28.16 0.76
C SER A 740 12.89 -29.11 -0.03
N PHE A 741 13.56 -30.01 0.70
CA PHE A 741 14.57 -30.93 0.18
C PHE A 741 14.44 -32.32 0.85
N ILE A 742 14.97 -33.35 0.20
CA ILE A 742 14.97 -34.72 0.73
C ILE A 742 16.23 -34.97 1.56
N ALA A 743 16.07 -35.62 2.71
CA ALA A 743 17.17 -35.94 3.61
C ALA A 743 18.16 -36.91 2.96
N GLY A 744 19.45 -36.64 3.10
CA GLY A 744 20.53 -37.43 2.50
C GLY A 744 20.77 -37.16 1.01
N THR A 745 20.05 -36.23 0.38
CA THR A 745 20.35 -35.79 -0.98
C THR A 745 21.23 -34.53 -0.99
N THR A 746 21.76 -34.19 -2.15
CA THR A 746 22.36 -32.88 -2.41
C THR A 746 21.46 -32.06 -3.32
N ALA A 747 21.56 -30.73 -3.24
CA ALA A 747 20.95 -29.83 -4.20
C ALA A 747 21.93 -28.73 -4.62
N SER A 748 22.01 -28.50 -5.92
CA SER A 748 22.68 -27.33 -6.49
C SER A 748 21.90 -26.07 -6.10
N VAL A 749 22.61 -25.07 -5.57
CA VAL A 749 22.07 -23.75 -5.29
C VAL A 749 22.99 -22.67 -5.86
N ASP A 750 22.37 -21.60 -6.36
CA ASP A 750 23.08 -20.42 -6.82
C ASP A 750 23.07 -19.36 -5.73
N TRP A 751 24.27 -18.92 -5.37
CA TRP A 751 24.51 -17.79 -4.49
C TRP A 751 24.78 -16.57 -5.33
N LEU A 752 24.00 -15.51 -5.13
CA LEU A 752 24.16 -14.25 -5.87
C LEU A 752 24.43 -13.10 -4.90
N MET A 753 25.28 -12.17 -5.33
CA MET A 753 25.48 -10.89 -4.66
C MET A 753 24.99 -9.79 -5.59
N ALA A 754 23.88 -9.17 -5.21
CA ALA A 754 23.36 -7.99 -5.91
C ALA A 754 24.26 -6.78 -5.67
N ASN A 755 24.43 -5.94 -6.71
CA ASN A 755 25.10 -4.63 -6.66
C ASN A 755 26.58 -4.60 -6.23
N ALA A 756 27.30 -5.71 -6.31
CA ALA A 756 28.70 -5.78 -5.91
C ALA A 756 29.61 -4.70 -6.53
N LYS A 757 29.27 -4.14 -7.70
CA LYS A 757 30.00 -3.02 -8.34
C LYS A 757 29.94 -1.73 -7.50
N ALA A 758 28.79 -1.40 -6.92
CA ALA A 758 28.65 -0.26 -6.00
C ALA A 758 29.50 -0.48 -4.74
N SER A 759 29.50 -1.70 -4.20
CA SER A 759 30.33 -2.09 -3.06
C SER A 759 31.82 -2.13 -3.38
N GLN A 760 32.22 -2.52 -4.60
CA GLN A 760 33.62 -2.45 -5.07
C GLN A 760 34.11 -1.00 -5.20
N LEU A 761 33.25 -0.09 -5.66
CA LEU A 761 33.52 1.36 -5.67
C LEU A 761 33.68 1.89 -4.23
N ALA A 762 32.87 1.42 -3.28
CA ALA A 762 32.98 1.78 -1.86
C ALA A 762 34.25 1.18 -1.18
N LEU A 763 34.68 -0.01 -1.58
CA LEU A 763 35.86 -0.72 -1.05
C LEU A 763 37.21 -0.24 -1.63
N GLN A 764 37.24 0.87 -2.39
CA GLN A 764 38.44 1.45 -2.99
C GLN A 764 39.46 1.98 -1.95
N ARG A 765 40.17 1.06 -1.29
CA ARG A 765 41.50 1.23 -0.67
C ARG A 765 42.39 -0.02 -0.79
N SER A 766 41.90 -1.10 -1.41
CA SER A 766 42.65 -2.35 -1.57
C SER A 766 43.21 -2.47 -2.99
N THR A 767 44.53 -2.45 -3.12
CA THR A 767 45.29 -2.74 -4.35
C THR A 767 45.26 -4.22 -4.77
N ALA A 768 44.51 -5.09 -4.06
CA ALA A 768 44.32 -6.49 -4.43
C ALA A 768 42.97 -6.69 -5.14
N LYS A 769 42.93 -7.55 -6.17
CA LYS A 769 41.70 -8.15 -6.72
C LYS A 769 40.92 -8.79 -5.56
N GLN A 770 40.02 -8.04 -4.92
CA GLN A 770 39.25 -8.54 -3.80
C GLN A 770 38.35 -9.67 -4.29
N ARG A 771 38.48 -10.81 -3.62
CA ARG A 771 37.71 -12.02 -3.84
C ARG A 771 36.56 -12.02 -2.84
N PHE A 772 35.33 -12.10 -3.32
CA PHE A 772 34.16 -12.27 -2.47
C PHE A 772 33.88 -13.76 -2.28
N GLU A 773 33.74 -14.17 -1.04
CA GLU A 773 33.43 -15.54 -0.65
C GLU A 773 32.09 -15.55 0.08
N VAL A 774 31.19 -16.44 -0.30
CA VAL A 774 30.03 -16.76 0.52
C VAL A 774 30.43 -17.87 1.46
N ARG A 775 30.23 -17.66 2.76
CA ARG A 775 30.32 -18.69 3.80
C ARG A 775 28.90 -19.01 4.24
N TRP A 776 28.53 -20.27 4.17
CA TRP A 776 27.19 -20.70 4.54
C TRP A 776 27.22 -21.76 5.62
N ARG A 777 26.18 -21.76 6.44
CA ARG A 777 25.96 -22.66 7.56
C ARG A 777 24.51 -23.11 7.56
N LEU A 778 24.30 -24.40 7.75
CA LEU A 778 22.97 -24.96 7.94
C LEU A 778 22.77 -25.25 9.42
N LEU A 779 21.85 -24.51 10.04
CA LEU A 779 21.55 -24.57 11.46
C LEU A 779 20.27 -25.36 11.71
N THR A 780 20.19 -26.04 12.85
CA THR A 780 18.94 -26.58 13.36
C THR A 780 18.37 -25.60 14.38
N ASP A 781 17.06 -25.68 14.59
CA ASP A 781 16.31 -24.95 15.62
C ASP A 781 16.86 -25.16 17.06
N ARG A 782 17.60 -26.25 17.29
CA ARG A 782 18.03 -26.69 18.62
C ARG A 782 19.45 -26.29 19.00
N THR A 783 20.31 -25.96 18.04
CA THR A 783 21.74 -25.71 18.30
C THR A 783 22.31 -24.64 17.40
N GLU A 784 23.14 -23.74 17.96
CA GLU A 784 23.96 -22.82 17.17
C GLU A 784 25.08 -23.53 16.39
N THR A 785 25.40 -24.78 16.75
CA THR A 785 26.38 -25.59 16.02
C THR A 785 25.81 -26.00 14.66
N PRO A 786 26.47 -25.64 13.55
CA PRO A 786 25.99 -26.00 12.22
C PRO A 786 26.13 -27.50 11.97
N VAL A 787 25.12 -28.10 11.34
CA VAL A 787 25.16 -29.51 10.91
C VAL A 787 25.82 -29.69 9.54
N ALA A 788 25.88 -28.61 8.75
CA ALA A 788 26.65 -28.53 7.53
C ALA A 788 27.17 -27.11 7.34
N THR A 789 28.34 -26.98 6.74
CA THR A 789 28.94 -25.69 6.40
C THR A 789 29.66 -25.80 5.07
N GLY A 790 29.77 -24.69 4.36
CA GLY A 790 30.60 -24.62 3.18
C GLY A 790 30.97 -23.19 2.83
N ASN A 791 31.83 -23.08 1.83
CA ASN A 791 32.26 -21.82 1.28
C ASN A 791 32.35 -21.88 -0.24
N VAL A 792 32.01 -20.78 -0.89
CA VAL A 792 32.09 -20.69 -2.34
C VAL A 792 32.58 -19.32 -2.76
N LEU A 793 33.50 -19.29 -3.73
CA LEU A 793 34.05 -18.05 -4.26
C LEU A 793 33.12 -17.50 -5.35
N LEU A 794 32.58 -16.29 -5.11
CA LEU A 794 31.77 -15.59 -6.09
C LEU A 794 32.61 -15.11 -7.27
N ARG A 795 32.08 -15.31 -8.48
CA ARG A 795 32.69 -14.87 -9.73
C ARG A 795 31.93 -13.65 -10.26
N PRO A 796 32.63 -12.68 -10.85
CA PRO A 796 31.96 -11.59 -11.54
C PRO A 796 31.10 -12.10 -12.70
N PRO A 797 30.08 -11.34 -13.13
CA PRO A 797 29.28 -11.69 -14.29
C PRO A 797 30.16 -11.76 -15.55
N SER A 798 29.84 -12.67 -16.48
CA SER A 798 30.58 -12.81 -17.74
C SER A 798 30.25 -11.68 -18.71
N ASN A 799 31.24 -11.12 -19.40
CA ASN A 799 31.07 -10.04 -20.39
C ASN A 799 30.20 -10.41 -21.63
N SER A 800 29.71 -11.64 -21.74
CA SER A 800 28.91 -12.16 -22.87
C SER A 800 27.39 -12.06 -22.67
N ALA A 801 26.92 -11.48 -21.58
CA ALA A 801 25.50 -11.34 -21.27
C ALA A 801 24.85 -10.17 -22.05
N PRO A 802 23.62 -10.32 -22.60
CA PRO A 802 22.94 -9.27 -23.35
C PRO A 802 22.68 -8.02 -22.49
N LYS A 803 22.89 -6.84 -23.08
CA LYS A 803 22.88 -5.51 -22.46
C LYS A 803 21.58 -5.08 -21.75
N ALA A 804 20.48 -5.82 -21.88
CA ALA A 804 19.16 -5.38 -21.44
C ALA A 804 18.47 -6.25 -20.38
N SER A 805 19.03 -7.39 -19.95
CA SER A 805 18.27 -8.25 -19.01
C SER A 805 19.07 -9.31 -18.22
N ALA A 806 20.40 -9.32 -18.27
CA ALA A 806 21.18 -10.42 -17.69
C ALA A 806 22.17 -9.94 -16.62
N ALA A 807 21.71 -10.01 -15.36
CA ALA A 807 22.44 -10.15 -14.10
C ALA A 807 23.87 -9.56 -14.05
N ASP A 808 23.97 -8.34 -13.51
CA ASP A 808 25.22 -7.74 -13.04
C ASP A 808 25.69 -8.33 -11.68
N HIS A 809 25.28 -9.56 -11.39
CA HIS A 809 25.51 -10.23 -10.12
C HIS A 809 26.86 -10.92 -10.10
N PHE A 810 27.53 -10.82 -8.96
CA PHE A 810 28.54 -11.81 -8.63
C PHE A 810 27.83 -13.10 -8.24
N GLN A 811 28.24 -14.23 -8.82
CA GLN A 811 27.53 -15.49 -8.63
C GLN A 811 28.46 -16.67 -8.43
N ALA A 812 27.98 -17.68 -7.71
CA ALA A 812 28.58 -19.00 -7.71
C ALA A 812 27.55 -20.07 -7.38
N THR A 813 27.72 -21.23 -8.01
CA THR A 813 26.93 -22.42 -7.72
C THR A 813 27.67 -23.29 -6.71
N ALA A 814 26.95 -23.82 -5.73
CA ALA A 814 27.46 -24.77 -4.76
C ALA A 814 26.45 -25.88 -4.50
N GLU A 815 26.94 -27.07 -4.13
CA GLU A 815 26.09 -28.15 -3.66
C GLU A 815 25.84 -28.01 -2.16
N LEU A 816 24.56 -27.98 -1.77
CA LEU A 816 24.12 -28.14 -0.39
C LEU A 816 23.82 -29.61 -0.12
N SER A 817 24.47 -30.19 0.89
CA SER A 817 24.19 -31.55 1.36
C SER A 817 23.26 -31.51 2.56
N PHE A 818 22.16 -32.26 2.51
CA PHE A 818 21.18 -32.29 3.60
C PHE A 818 21.41 -33.50 4.51
N PRO A 819 21.33 -33.34 5.85
CA PRO A 819 21.59 -34.43 6.78
C PRO A 819 20.58 -35.57 6.59
N ILE A 820 21.05 -36.81 6.76
CA ILE A 820 20.15 -37.97 6.79
C ILE A 820 19.23 -37.83 8.01
N SER A 821 17.93 -37.91 7.77
CA SER A 821 16.91 -37.79 8.81
C SER A 821 15.74 -38.73 8.49
N LYS A 822 15.27 -39.43 9.52
CA LYS A 822 14.01 -40.21 9.45
C LYS A 822 12.78 -39.37 9.79
N ARG A 823 12.99 -38.11 10.15
CA ARG A 823 11.96 -37.16 10.59
C ARG A 823 12.05 -35.87 9.77
N ARG A 824 10.97 -35.12 9.74
CA ARG A 824 10.94 -33.79 9.11
C ARG A 824 11.69 -32.79 9.99
N ARG A 825 12.49 -31.93 9.38
CA ARG A 825 13.35 -30.94 10.05
C ARG A 825 13.15 -29.58 9.41
N ARG A 826 12.76 -28.59 10.21
CA ARG A 826 12.90 -27.18 9.85
C ARG A 826 14.33 -26.75 10.19
N MET A 827 15.00 -26.12 9.26
CA MET A 827 16.40 -25.71 9.36
C MET A 827 16.55 -24.29 8.87
N GLU A 828 17.62 -23.63 9.29
CA GLU A 828 17.94 -22.28 8.83
C GLU A 828 19.23 -22.31 8.03
N LEU A 829 19.15 -21.92 6.76
CA LEU A 829 20.31 -21.68 5.92
C LEU A 829 20.77 -20.24 6.12
N VAL A 830 21.94 -20.07 6.73
CA VAL A 830 22.57 -18.77 6.95
C VAL A 830 23.70 -18.61 5.95
N GLY A 831 23.64 -17.54 5.15
CA GLY A 831 24.71 -17.16 4.23
C GLY A 831 25.32 -15.82 4.62
N GLU A 832 26.63 -15.71 4.47
CA GLU A 832 27.38 -14.48 4.75
C GLU A 832 28.34 -14.19 3.60
N ILE A 833 28.36 -12.95 3.12
CA ILE A 833 29.36 -12.46 2.17
C ILE A 833 30.58 -11.96 2.93
N TRP A 834 31.77 -12.40 2.52
CA TRP A 834 33.04 -11.98 3.08
C TRP A 834 33.96 -11.38 2.01
N ALA A 835 34.49 -10.19 2.28
CA ALA A 835 35.58 -9.56 1.55
C ALA A 835 36.88 -9.69 2.38
N GLY A 836 37.60 -10.78 2.18
CA GLY A 836 38.76 -11.13 3.02
C GLY A 836 38.35 -11.44 4.46
N ARG A 837 38.63 -10.52 5.40
CA ARG A 837 38.28 -10.66 6.82
C ARG A 837 37.06 -9.85 7.25
N GLN A 838 36.47 -9.07 6.35
CA GLN A 838 35.29 -8.25 6.64
C GLN A 838 34.04 -8.96 6.14
N ARG A 839 33.04 -9.15 7.01
CA ARG A 839 31.68 -9.53 6.60
C ARG A 839 31.01 -8.31 5.98
N VAL A 840 30.38 -8.51 4.83
CA VAL A 840 29.79 -7.45 4.01
C VAL A 840 28.27 -7.50 4.04
N ALA A 841 27.69 -8.70 4.07
CA ALA A 841 26.24 -8.89 4.16
C ALA A 841 25.93 -10.26 4.75
N THR A 842 24.73 -10.39 5.32
CA THR A 842 24.19 -11.66 5.83
C THR A 842 22.75 -11.82 5.37
N ASN A 843 22.34 -13.05 5.10
CA ASN A 843 20.93 -13.37 4.86
C ASN A 843 20.64 -14.79 5.35
N ARG A 844 19.37 -15.05 5.68
CA ARG A 844 18.88 -16.26 6.30
C ARG A 844 17.64 -16.75 5.57
N TRP A 845 17.50 -18.07 5.46
CA TRP A 845 16.34 -18.67 4.84
C TRP A 845 15.87 -19.91 5.61
N PRO A 846 14.56 -19.99 5.94
CA PRO A 846 14.00 -21.25 6.41
C PRO A 846 14.00 -22.26 5.26
N ILE A 847 14.48 -23.47 5.55
CA ILE A 847 14.41 -24.60 4.63
C ILE A 847 13.93 -25.85 5.37
N TRP A 848 13.28 -26.74 4.63
CA TRP A 848 12.73 -27.98 5.16
C TRP A 848 13.47 -29.19 4.60
N VAL A 849 13.90 -30.08 5.49
CA VAL A 849 14.50 -31.38 5.12
C VAL A 849 13.54 -32.49 5.51
N LEU A 850 13.07 -33.23 4.51
CA LEU A 850 12.01 -34.23 4.62
C LEU A 850 12.58 -35.65 4.49
N PRO A 851 12.06 -36.64 5.22
CA PRO A 851 12.55 -38.01 5.09
C PRO A 851 12.30 -38.56 3.67
N PRO A 852 13.15 -39.48 3.17
CA PRO A 852 12.93 -40.15 1.90
C PRO A 852 11.56 -40.83 1.84
N ALA A 853 10.96 -40.87 0.65
CA ALA A 853 9.60 -41.34 0.47
C ALA A 853 9.44 -42.84 0.79
N GLN A 854 8.52 -43.18 1.70
CA GLN A 854 7.85 -44.48 1.70
C GLN A 854 6.67 -44.41 0.73
N LYS A 855 6.63 -45.28 -0.27
CA LYS A 855 5.54 -45.29 -1.26
C LYS A 855 4.29 -45.95 -0.70
N VAL A 856 3.12 -45.45 -1.08
CA VAL A 856 1.83 -46.07 -0.75
C VAL A 856 1.60 -47.28 -1.67
N PRO A 857 1.15 -48.44 -1.18
CA PRO A 857 0.88 -49.60 -2.05
C PRO A 857 -0.21 -49.31 -3.09
N GLN A 858 0.03 -49.63 -4.37
CA GLN A 858 -0.95 -49.40 -5.45
C GLN A 858 -2.28 -50.13 -5.22
N SER A 859 -2.28 -51.26 -4.53
CA SER A 859 -3.50 -51.99 -4.17
C SER A 859 -4.46 -51.18 -3.27
N ARG A 860 -3.99 -50.07 -2.69
CA ARG A 860 -4.75 -49.21 -1.77
C ARG A 860 -5.25 -47.91 -2.41
N VAL A 861 -4.84 -47.61 -3.64
CA VAL A 861 -5.16 -46.36 -4.35
C VAL A 861 -5.67 -46.68 -5.75
N GLN A 862 -6.89 -46.26 -6.06
CA GLN A 862 -7.48 -46.32 -7.39
C GLN A 862 -7.52 -44.94 -8.02
N VAL A 863 -6.94 -44.78 -9.20
CA VAL A 863 -7.03 -43.54 -9.99
C VAL A 863 -8.30 -43.56 -10.83
N HIS A 864 -9.16 -42.57 -10.67
CA HIS A 864 -10.39 -42.44 -11.44
C HIS A 864 -10.11 -41.83 -12.84
N ALA A 865 -10.96 -42.11 -13.82
CA ALA A 865 -10.85 -41.54 -15.17
C ALA A 865 -11.00 -40.00 -15.18
N ALA A 866 -11.69 -39.46 -14.17
CA ALA A 866 -11.90 -38.03 -13.96
C ALA A 866 -10.71 -37.31 -13.28
N LEU A 867 -9.58 -38.00 -13.06
CA LEU A 867 -8.33 -37.33 -12.69
C LEU A 867 -7.74 -36.65 -13.94
N GLU A 868 -7.36 -35.38 -13.79
CA GLU A 868 -6.70 -34.62 -14.86
C GLU A 868 -5.37 -35.29 -15.26
N GLU A 869 -5.04 -35.24 -16.55
CA GLU A 869 -3.97 -36.07 -17.12
C GLU A 869 -2.60 -35.75 -16.52
N SER A 870 -2.25 -34.47 -16.35
CA SER A 870 -0.96 -34.07 -15.78
C SER A 870 -0.76 -34.55 -14.33
N ARG A 871 -1.85 -34.77 -13.58
CA ARG A 871 -1.82 -35.28 -12.20
C ARG A 871 -1.64 -36.79 -12.10
N LYS A 872 -1.87 -37.55 -13.17
CA LYS A 872 -1.70 -39.01 -13.18
C LYS A 872 -0.23 -39.38 -12.97
N ASP A 873 0.67 -38.65 -13.62
CA ASP A 873 2.12 -38.87 -13.51
C ASP A 873 2.62 -38.66 -12.07
N TRP A 874 2.15 -37.59 -11.41
CA TRP A 874 2.47 -37.32 -10.00
C TRP A 874 1.95 -38.42 -9.08
N MET A 875 0.74 -38.91 -9.33
CA MET A 875 0.13 -39.99 -8.55
C MET A 875 0.91 -41.30 -8.70
N HIS A 876 1.41 -41.60 -9.89
CA HIS A 876 2.29 -42.76 -10.12
C HIS A 876 3.64 -42.64 -9.40
N ALA A 877 4.18 -41.43 -9.20
CA ALA A 877 5.40 -41.22 -8.42
C ALA A 877 5.20 -41.47 -6.91
N VAL A 878 3.98 -41.24 -6.41
CA VAL A 878 3.60 -41.38 -4.99
C VAL A 878 3.21 -42.82 -4.62
N VAL A 879 2.76 -43.60 -5.61
CA VAL A 879 2.26 -44.97 -5.45
C VAL A 879 3.30 -45.99 -5.95
N ALA A 880 3.48 -47.14 -5.26
CA ALA A 880 4.44 -48.17 -5.66
C ALA A 880 3.88 -49.17 -6.69
N ALA A 881 4.57 -49.35 -7.82
CA ALA A 881 4.14 -50.22 -8.93
C ALA A 881 4.30 -51.74 -8.70
N ASN A 882 4.93 -52.22 -7.61
CA ASN A 882 5.24 -53.66 -7.47
C ASN A 882 5.00 -54.25 -6.07
N GLN A 883 4.48 -55.48 -6.06
CA GLN A 883 4.07 -56.30 -4.91
C GLN A 883 5.21 -56.78 -3.97
N ASN A 884 6.47 -56.40 -4.21
CA ASN A 884 7.64 -56.98 -3.51
C ASN A 884 8.23 -56.12 -2.38
N ASP A 885 7.76 -54.89 -2.18
CA ASP A 885 8.19 -54.03 -1.06
C ASP A 885 7.13 -53.91 0.03
N ALA A 886 6.44 -55.01 0.34
CA ALA A 886 5.75 -55.10 1.62
C ALA A 886 6.84 -55.19 2.71
N PRO A 887 6.81 -54.36 3.77
CA PRO A 887 7.63 -54.65 4.94
C PRO A 887 7.30 -56.07 5.38
N SER A 888 8.34 -56.89 5.58
CA SER A 888 8.18 -58.29 6.00
C SER A 888 7.18 -58.34 7.15
N ALA A 889 6.13 -59.13 6.97
CA ALA A 889 5.18 -59.47 8.02
C ALA A 889 5.92 -60.13 9.19
N ALA A 890 6.48 -59.32 10.07
CA ALA A 890 7.15 -59.74 11.29
C ALA A 890 6.52 -58.94 12.44
N THR A 891 5.82 -59.69 13.28
CA THR A 891 5.34 -59.36 14.62
C THR A 891 4.25 -58.30 14.75
N PHE A 892 3.02 -58.67 14.36
CA PHE A 892 1.87 -58.47 15.25
C PHE A 892 1.42 -59.87 15.68
N GLU A 893 1.96 -60.34 16.81
CA GLU A 893 1.38 -61.48 17.50
C GLU A 893 0.04 -61.05 18.10
N SER A 894 -0.97 -61.88 17.84
CA SER A 894 -2.33 -61.77 18.32
C SER A 894 -2.38 -61.75 19.86
N ALA A 895 -2.94 -60.68 20.42
CA ALA A 895 -3.71 -60.78 21.64
C ALA A 895 -5.18 -60.48 21.29
N ASP A 896 -6.06 -61.30 21.85
CA ASP A 896 -7.50 -61.13 21.97
C ASP A 896 -8.37 -61.63 20.80
N ALA A 897 -8.54 -62.95 20.81
CA ALA A 897 -9.67 -63.65 20.22
C ALA A 897 -10.92 -63.51 21.11
N HIS A 898 -11.67 -62.42 20.95
CA HIS A 898 -13.12 -62.40 21.25
C HIS A 898 -13.82 -61.51 20.23
N GLY A 899 -14.80 -62.10 19.55
CA GLY A 899 -15.28 -61.64 18.25
C GLY A 899 -16.15 -60.38 18.24
N GLU A 900 -16.01 -59.64 17.15
CA GLU A 900 -17.13 -59.01 16.44
C GLU A 900 -17.04 -59.37 14.94
N PRO A 901 -18.18 -59.61 14.27
CA PRO A 901 -18.19 -59.92 12.85
C PRO A 901 -18.11 -58.66 11.98
N GLY A 902 -17.09 -58.57 11.13
CA GLY A 902 -17.12 -57.76 9.91
C GLY A 902 -16.28 -56.49 9.88
N VAL A 903 -14.95 -56.59 9.98
CA VAL A 903 -14.05 -55.55 9.45
C VAL A 903 -13.70 -55.91 8.01
N GLN A 904 -14.44 -55.35 7.06
CA GLN A 904 -14.11 -55.39 5.63
C GLN A 904 -12.68 -54.84 5.43
N ALA A 905 -11.90 -55.50 4.57
CA ALA A 905 -10.60 -54.98 4.13
C ALA A 905 -10.74 -53.50 3.74
N PRO A 906 -9.82 -52.60 4.13
CA PRO A 906 -10.02 -51.17 3.87
C PRO A 906 -10.16 -50.94 2.37
N SER A 907 -11.28 -50.33 1.98
CA SER A 907 -11.60 -50.00 0.60
C SER A 907 -10.52 -49.08 0.03
N SER A 908 -10.03 -49.38 -1.17
CA SER A 908 -9.04 -48.56 -1.86
C SER A 908 -9.52 -47.11 -2.01
N ILE A 909 -8.66 -46.14 -1.71
CA ILE A 909 -8.94 -44.71 -1.87
C ILE A 909 -9.12 -44.42 -3.36
N LEU A 910 -10.20 -43.75 -3.73
CA LEU A 910 -10.40 -43.26 -5.10
C LEU A 910 -9.81 -41.85 -5.23
N VAL A 911 -9.00 -41.60 -6.26
CA VAL A 911 -8.41 -40.28 -6.52
C VAL A 911 -8.98 -39.70 -7.81
N ALA A 912 -9.48 -38.47 -7.76
CA ALA A 912 -10.12 -37.80 -8.90
C ALA A 912 -9.86 -36.28 -8.88
N SER A 913 -10.09 -35.60 -10.01
CA SER A 913 -10.10 -34.12 -10.06
C SER A 913 -11.49 -33.51 -10.14
N ARG A 914 -12.45 -34.28 -10.62
CA ARG A 914 -13.82 -33.84 -10.88
C ARG A 914 -14.77 -34.88 -10.31
N PHE A 915 -15.92 -34.43 -9.84
CA PHE A 915 -17.02 -35.31 -9.49
C PHE A 915 -17.78 -35.76 -10.74
N ASP A 916 -18.29 -36.97 -10.66
CA ASP A 916 -19.41 -37.45 -11.47
C ASP A 916 -20.39 -38.20 -10.56
N ASN A 917 -21.49 -38.69 -11.13
CA ASN A 917 -22.50 -39.42 -10.36
C ASN A 917 -21.92 -40.70 -9.72
N ASP A 918 -20.95 -41.39 -10.36
CA ASP A 918 -20.33 -42.61 -9.81
C ASP A 918 -19.48 -42.30 -8.57
N ILE A 919 -18.65 -41.26 -8.62
CA ILE A 919 -17.85 -40.82 -7.46
C ILE A 919 -18.76 -40.46 -6.29
N LEU A 920 -19.87 -39.74 -6.55
CA LEU A 920 -20.80 -39.33 -5.50
C LEU A 920 -21.53 -40.54 -4.89
N ASP A 921 -21.97 -41.49 -5.71
CA ASP A 921 -22.61 -42.73 -5.23
C ASP A 921 -21.61 -43.62 -4.45
N GLN A 922 -20.34 -43.65 -4.87
CA GLN A 922 -19.27 -44.34 -4.13
C GLN A 922 -18.97 -43.68 -2.78
N LEU A 923 -18.95 -42.34 -2.71
CA LEU A 923 -18.87 -41.62 -1.44
C LEU A 923 -20.06 -41.98 -0.54
N GLN A 924 -21.28 -41.95 -1.07
CA GLN A 924 -22.48 -42.27 -0.30
C GLN A 924 -22.46 -43.69 0.26
N SER A 925 -21.91 -44.66 -0.48
CA SER A 925 -21.79 -46.07 -0.10
C SER A 925 -20.61 -46.40 0.83
N GLY A 926 -19.81 -45.41 1.25
CA GLY A 926 -18.78 -45.61 2.26
C GLY A 926 -17.34 -45.49 1.78
N ARG A 927 -17.11 -45.15 0.51
CA ARG A 927 -15.76 -45.05 -0.06
C ARG A 927 -15.04 -43.78 0.38
N SER A 928 -13.72 -43.86 0.44
CA SER A 928 -12.85 -42.70 0.61
C SER A 928 -12.42 -42.13 -0.74
N VAL A 929 -12.60 -40.82 -0.92
CA VAL A 929 -12.18 -40.07 -2.11
C VAL A 929 -11.18 -39.00 -1.70
N LEU A 930 -10.04 -38.96 -2.39
CA LEU A 930 -9.16 -37.80 -2.44
C LEU A 930 -9.44 -37.04 -3.73
N LEU A 931 -9.95 -35.83 -3.60
CA LEU A 931 -10.20 -34.94 -4.71
C LEU A 931 -9.07 -33.91 -4.82
N LEU A 932 -8.51 -33.80 -6.01
CA LEU A 932 -7.52 -32.80 -6.38
C LEU A 932 -8.18 -31.89 -7.42
N PRO A 933 -8.84 -30.78 -7.03
CA PRO A 933 -9.62 -29.97 -7.95
C PRO A 933 -8.76 -29.34 -9.05
N ASP A 934 -9.27 -29.34 -10.29
CA ASP A 934 -8.61 -28.74 -11.46
C ASP A 934 -9.37 -27.53 -12.01
N GLY A 935 -10.49 -27.16 -11.38
CA GLY A 935 -11.35 -26.08 -11.84
C GLY A 935 -12.08 -26.37 -13.14
N GLY A 936 -12.10 -27.60 -13.65
CA GLY A 936 -12.93 -27.96 -14.79
C GLY A 936 -14.42 -28.13 -14.41
N PRO A 937 -15.32 -28.29 -15.39
CA PRO A 937 -16.73 -28.61 -15.12
C PRO A 937 -16.86 -29.86 -14.24
N GLY A 938 -17.68 -29.78 -13.18
CA GLY A 938 -17.80 -30.85 -12.17
C GLY A 938 -16.66 -30.91 -11.15
N SER A 939 -15.67 -30.01 -11.21
CA SER A 939 -14.70 -29.79 -10.14
C SER A 939 -15.14 -28.66 -9.21
N PHE A 940 -14.57 -28.58 -8.01
CA PHE A 940 -14.65 -27.34 -7.23
C PHE A 940 -14.02 -26.20 -8.03
N PRO A 941 -14.57 -24.96 -7.94
CA PRO A 941 -13.90 -23.81 -8.52
C PRO A 941 -12.52 -23.66 -7.87
N VAL A 942 -11.52 -23.33 -8.68
CA VAL A 942 -10.20 -22.92 -8.21
C VAL A 942 -9.82 -21.61 -8.87
N ARG A 943 -9.07 -20.77 -8.15
CA ARG A 943 -8.53 -19.51 -8.64
C ARG A 943 -7.11 -19.34 -8.14
N ASP A 944 -6.30 -18.59 -8.87
CA ASP A 944 -4.98 -18.20 -8.37
C ASP A 944 -5.14 -17.34 -7.13
N HIS A 945 -4.20 -17.49 -6.20
CA HIS A 945 -4.24 -16.74 -4.96
C HIS A 945 -3.86 -15.29 -5.24
N TRP A 946 -4.85 -14.39 -5.12
CA TRP A 946 -4.61 -12.96 -5.12
C TRP A 946 -3.96 -12.54 -3.80
N PHE A 947 -2.96 -11.67 -3.86
CA PHE A 947 -1.99 -11.39 -2.80
C PHE A 947 -2.45 -10.44 -1.68
N LEU A 948 -3.53 -9.68 -1.90
CA LEU A 948 -4.21 -8.90 -0.86
C LEU A 948 -5.07 -9.78 0.06
N ARG A 949 -5.15 -11.09 -0.22
CA ARG A 949 -5.82 -12.03 0.67
C ARG A 949 -4.93 -12.30 1.87
N GLY A 950 -5.56 -12.40 3.04
CA GLY A 950 -4.91 -12.66 4.31
C GLY A 950 -4.13 -13.97 4.40
N GLY A 951 -3.54 -14.17 5.57
CA GLY A 951 -2.67 -15.30 5.87
C GLY A 951 -3.38 -16.65 6.05
N PRO A 952 -2.61 -17.73 6.26
CA PRO A 952 -3.15 -19.05 6.52
C PRO A 952 -3.73 -19.19 7.92
N VAL A 953 -4.76 -20.03 8.04
CA VAL A 953 -5.21 -20.61 9.31
C VAL A 953 -4.99 -22.11 9.23
N VAL A 954 -4.26 -22.65 10.20
CA VAL A 954 -4.02 -24.09 10.32
C VAL A 954 -4.69 -24.63 11.57
N PHE A 955 -5.22 -25.85 11.49
CA PHE A 955 -5.95 -26.51 12.57
C PHE A 955 -5.14 -27.70 13.13
N PRO A 956 -4.26 -27.49 14.13
CA PRO A 956 -3.30 -28.50 14.58
C PRO A 956 -3.98 -29.74 15.17
N ASP A 957 -5.08 -29.56 15.90
CA ASP A 957 -5.85 -30.65 16.52
C ASP A 957 -6.40 -31.65 15.49
N ARG A 958 -6.56 -31.21 14.24
CA ARG A 958 -7.06 -32.02 13.11
C ARG A 958 -5.92 -32.68 12.32
N ILE A 959 -4.76 -32.04 12.30
CA ILE A 959 -3.59 -32.48 11.54
C ILE A 959 -2.63 -33.32 12.36
N GLU A 960 -2.60 -33.24 13.68
CA GLU A 960 -1.50 -33.84 14.45
C GLU A 960 -1.84 -35.14 15.18
N GLY A 961 -3.14 -35.44 15.39
CA GLY A 961 -3.56 -36.61 16.17
C GLY A 961 -3.11 -36.52 17.64
N SER A 962 -3.50 -37.48 18.49
CA SER A 962 -3.15 -37.48 19.93
C SER A 962 -1.71 -37.92 20.25
N GLN A 963 -0.88 -38.19 19.23
CA GLN A 963 0.46 -38.77 19.37
C GLN A 963 1.59 -37.90 18.79
N THR A 964 1.50 -36.57 18.84
CA THR A 964 2.71 -35.75 18.60
C THR A 964 3.64 -35.79 19.80
N THR A 965 4.70 -36.60 19.67
CA THR A 965 5.90 -36.38 20.50
C THR A 965 6.44 -34.98 20.20
N ARG A 966 6.83 -34.22 21.24
CA ARG A 966 7.46 -32.88 21.19
C ARG A 966 8.66 -32.70 20.22
N ASP A 967 9.07 -33.76 19.50
CA ASP A 967 10.33 -33.88 18.76
C ASP A 967 10.20 -34.04 17.23
N ASP A 968 9.00 -33.90 16.66
CA ASP A 968 8.77 -33.80 15.22
C ASP A 968 8.19 -32.41 14.97
N HIS A 969 8.84 -31.55 14.18
CA HIS A 969 8.25 -30.23 13.88
C HIS A 969 6.84 -30.43 13.34
N SER A 970 5.89 -29.60 13.76
CA SER A 970 4.50 -29.82 13.41
C SER A 970 4.31 -29.81 11.90
N LEU A 971 3.46 -30.70 11.40
CA LEU A 971 3.03 -30.63 9.99
C LEU A 971 2.35 -29.27 9.75
N THR A 972 1.76 -28.69 10.79
CA THR A 972 1.26 -27.32 10.86
C THR A 972 2.29 -26.29 10.40
N GLN A 973 3.47 -26.23 11.02
CA GLN A 973 4.48 -25.22 10.66
C GLN A 973 4.99 -25.40 9.23
N LEU A 974 5.13 -26.65 8.77
CA LEU A 974 5.51 -26.96 7.39
C LEU A 974 4.50 -26.38 6.40
N LEU A 975 3.20 -26.54 6.69
CA LEU A 975 2.14 -26.01 5.83
C LEU A 975 2.23 -24.49 5.74
N VAL A 976 2.41 -23.77 6.85
CA VAL A 976 2.54 -22.30 6.88
C VAL A 976 3.78 -21.83 6.13
N ASP A 977 4.97 -22.32 6.51
CA ASP A 977 6.25 -21.86 5.95
C ASP A 977 6.34 -22.03 4.43
N LEU A 978 5.75 -23.11 3.91
CA LEU A 978 5.87 -23.49 2.50
C LEU A 978 4.71 -23.02 1.63
N GLN A 979 3.70 -22.32 2.19
CA GLN A 979 2.59 -21.74 1.40
C GLN A 979 3.06 -20.69 0.37
N HIS A 980 4.25 -20.12 0.57
CA HIS A 980 4.84 -19.17 -0.37
C HIS A 980 5.66 -19.81 -1.49
N PHE A 981 5.97 -21.10 -1.36
CA PHE A 981 7.00 -21.80 -2.13
C PHE A 981 6.44 -23.13 -2.65
N ASP A 982 6.92 -24.24 -2.09
CA ASP A 982 6.67 -25.61 -2.48
C ASP A 982 5.21 -26.05 -2.48
N LEU A 983 4.37 -25.43 -1.64
CA LEU A 983 2.95 -25.77 -1.50
C LEU A 983 2.02 -24.74 -2.14
N ALA A 984 2.56 -23.61 -2.59
CA ALA A 984 1.78 -22.55 -3.21
C ALA A 984 1.08 -23.07 -4.47
N GLY A 985 -0.22 -22.75 -4.60
CA GLY A 985 -1.05 -23.18 -5.71
C GLY A 985 -2.35 -22.40 -5.76
N SER A 986 -3.31 -22.88 -6.56
CA SER A 986 -4.65 -22.30 -6.59
C SER A 986 -5.39 -22.55 -5.28
N ILE A 987 -6.40 -21.73 -5.02
CA ILE A 987 -7.27 -21.81 -3.84
C ILE A 987 -8.70 -22.18 -4.27
N GLN A 988 -9.46 -22.82 -3.39
CA GLN A 988 -10.91 -22.91 -3.54
C GLN A 988 -11.53 -21.60 -3.01
N PRO A 989 -12.03 -20.70 -3.89
CA PRO A 989 -12.61 -19.44 -3.47
C PRO A 989 -13.94 -19.67 -2.73
N ASP A 990 -14.33 -18.70 -1.91
CA ASP A 990 -15.63 -18.63 -1.24
C ASP A 990 -16.00 -19.95 -0.52
N PHE A 991 -15.10 -20.44 0.33
CA PHE A 991 -15.30 -21.65 1.13
C PHE A 991 -16.22 -21.36 2.32
N ASP A 992 -17.47 -21.06 2.01
CA ASP A 992 -18.54 -20.59 2.92
C ASP A 992 -19.16 -21.69 3.80
N PHE A 993 -18.88 -22.95 3.49
CA PHE A 993 -19.35 -24.13 4.23
C PHE A 993 -18.25 -24.77 5.09
N TRP A 994 -17.17 -24.05 5.39
CA TRP A 994 -16.01 -24.61 6.08
C TRP A 994 -16.35 -25.19 7.46
N GLN A 995 -17.37 -24.66 8.14
CA GLN A 995 -17.88 -25.17 9.42
C GLN A 995 -18.49 -26.58 9.32
N GLU A 996 -18.96 -26.98 8.13
CA GLU A 996 -19.45 -28.34 7.85
C GLU A 996 -18.30 -29.34 7.63
N THR A 997 -17.05 -28.86 7.62
CA THR A 997 -15.86 -29.65 7.29
C THR A 997 -14.92 -29.78 8.49
N ASP A 998 -13.92 -30.64 8.33
CA ASP A 998 -12.69 -30.59 9.09
C ASP A 998 -11.65 -29.83 8.25
N PRO A 999 -11.55 -28.49 8.38
CA PRO A 999 -10.51 -27.74 7.72
C PRO A 999 -9.16 -28.10 8.33
N TRP A 1000 -8.14 -28.21 7.47
CA TRP A 1000 -6.74 -28.37 7.89
C TRP A 1000 -5.96 -27.10 7.59
N LEU A 1001 -6.18 -26.54 6.41
CA LEU A 1001 -5.59 -25.28 5.99
C LEU A 1001 -6.61 -24.50 5.17
N ILE A 1002 -6.87 -23.28 5.61
CA ILE A 1002 -7.65 -22.27 4.89
C ILE A 1002 -6.85 -20.98 4.84
N LEU A 1003 -7.26 -20.06 3.96
CA LEU A 1003 -6.84 -18.67 3.99
C LEU A 1003 -8.04 -17.82 4.37
N TRP A 1004 -7.79 -16.72 5.07
CA TRP A 1004 -8.79 -15.68 5.31
C TRP A 1004 -8.54 -14.49 4.39
N ASP A 1005 -9.55 -13.65 4.19
CA ASP A 1005 -9.48 -12.42 3.41
C ASP A 1005 -10.46 -11.39 3.99
N SER A 1006 -10.00 -10.16 4.17
CA SER A 1006 -10.80 -9.03 4.66
C SER A 1006 -10.56 -7.75 3.86
N HIS A 1007 -9.74 -7.82 2.80
CA HIS A 1007 -9.24 -6.64 2.12
C HIS A 1007 -10.33 -5.98 1.27
N ASP A 1008 -10.63 -4.71 1.53
CA ASP A 1008 -11.75 -3.98 0.94
C ASP A 1008 -13.13 -4.63 1.21
N LEU A 1009 -13.23 -5.40 2.31
CA LEU A 1009 -14.46 -6.10 2.69
C LEU A 1009 -14.97 -5.62 4.06
N ASP A 1010 -16.29 -5.66 4.23
CA ASP A 1010 -16.98 -5.52 5.51
C ASP A 1010 -17.12 -6.85 6.26
N HIS A 1011 -16.64 -7.95 5.67
CA HIS A 1011 -16.67 -9.28 6.26
C HIS A 1011 -15.43 -10.10 5.93
N VAL A 1012 -15.16 -11.11 6.76
CA VAL A 1012 -14.09 -12.07 6.54
C VAL A 1012 -14.57 -13.18 5.61
N LYS A 1013 -13.87 -13.34 4.48
CA LYS A 1013 -14.02 -14.47 3.56
C LYS A 1013 -13.00 -15.55 3.88
N THR A 1014 -13.36 -16.79 3.56
CA THR A 1014 -12.49 -17.96 3.70
C THR A 1014 -12.26 -18.63 2.36
N HIS A 1015 -11.05 -19.17 2.17
CA HIS A 1015 -10.67 -19.94 1.00
C HIS A 1015 -10.09 -21.28 1.41
N GLY A 1016 -10.58 -22.36 0.80
CA GLY A 1016 -10.14 -23.71 1.10
C GLY A 1016 -8.82 -24.03 0.40
N LEU A 1017 -7.86 -24.59 1.13
CA LEU A 1017 -6.64 -25.17 0.55
C LEU A 1017 -6.57 -26.67 0.80
N LEU A 1018 -6.88 -27.09 2.02
CA LEU A 1018 -6.87 -28.48 2.42
C LEU A 1018 -7.91 -28.72 3.51
N TRP A 1019 -8.85 -29.62 3.25
CA TRP A 1019 -9.94 -29.92 4.17
C TRP A 1019 -10.52 -31.32 3.90
N GLY A 1020 -11.24 -31.87 4.89
CA GLY A 1020 -11.97 -33.13 4.73
C GLY A 1020 -13.38 -33.06 5.28
N ALA A 1021 -14.29 -33.91 4.80
CA ALA A 1021 -15.65 -34.02 5.34
C ALA A 1021 -16.23 -35.41 5.10
N ARG A 1022 -17.22 -35.80 5.91
CA ARG A 1022 -18.06 -36.97 5.63
C ARG A 1022 -19.14 -36.62 4.60
N VAL A 1023 -19.31 -37.50 3.62
CA VAL A 1023 -20.37 -37.43 2.60
C VAL A 1023 -21.07 -38.79 2.57
N GLY A 1024 -22.34 -38.84 2.99
CA GLY A 1024 -23.02 -40.10 3.27
C GLY A 1024 -22.28 -40.97 4.30
N ALA A 1025 -21.92 -42.21 3.92
CA ALA A 1025 -21.10 -43.10 4.74
C ALA A 1025 -19.59 -42.94 4.49
N GLY A 1026 -19.19 -42.28 3.41
CA GLY A 1026 -17.81 -42.15 2.95
C GLY A 1026 -17.07 -40.94 3.51
N ARG A 1027 -15.86 -40.74 2.98
CA ARG A 1027 -14.92 -39.69 3.40
C ARG A 1027 -14.38 -38.96 2.17
N LEU A 1028 -14.50 -37.64 2.15
CA LEU A 1028 -13.93 -36.77 1.13
C LEU A 1028 -12.76 -35.99 1.74
N ILE A 1029 -11.62 -35.97 1.05
CA ILE A 1029 -10.53 -35.02 1.30
C ILE A 1029 -10.35 -34.21 0.03
N VAL A 1030 -10.16 -32.90 0.17
CA VAL A 1030 -9.90 -31.98 -0.93
C VAL A 1030 -8.58 -31.28 -0.69
N SER A 1031 -7.70 -31.24 -1.69
CA SER A 1031 -6.44 -30.50 -1.65
C SER A 1031 -6.23 -29.71 -2.93
N THR A 1032 -5.99 -28.41 -2.81
CA THR A 1032 -5.57 -27.53 -3.91
C THR A 1032 -4.07 -27.19 -3.87
N LEU A 1033 -3.34 -27.77 -2.91
CA LEU A 1033 -1.89 -27.58 -2.77
C LEU A 1033 -1.12 -28.13 -3.97
N ASN A 1034 0.06 -27.56 -4.21
CA ASN A 1034 0.98 -28.10 -5.21
C ASN A 1034 1.56 -29.45 -4.73
N HIS A 1035 1.30 -30.51 -5.49
CA HIS A 1035 1.78 -31.87 -5.22
C HIS A 1035 2.77 -32.39 -6.27
N ASP A 1036 3.23 -31.55 -7.19
CA ASP A 1036 4.16 -31.91 -8.25
C ASP A 1036 5.56 -32.25 -7.69
N PRO A 1037 6.05 -33.50 -7.85
CA PRO A 1037 7.37 -33.90 -7.36
C PRO A 1037 8.54 -33.23 -8.09
N GLU A 1038 8.34 -32.66 -9.28
CA GLU A 1038 9.41 -31.95 -9.99
C GLU A 1038 9.68 -30.58 -9.37
N ARG A 1039 8.62 -29.93 -8.86
CA ARG A 1039 8.68 -28.58 -8.29
C ARG A 1039 8.84 -28.58 -6.77
N SER A 1040 8.50 -29.67 -6.09
CA SER A 1040 8.29 -29.68 -4.64
C SER A 1040 8.71 -31.00 -4.00
N ALA A 1041 9.52 -30.95 -2.93
CA ALA A 1041 9.74 -32.12 -2.08
C ALA A 1041 8.61 -32.29 -1.03
N ALA A 1042 8.00 -31.18 -0.60
CA ALA A 1042 6.94 -31.14 0.38
C ALA A 1042 5.58 -31.61 -0.15
N GLY A 1043 5.22 -31.23 -1.37
CA GLY A 1043 3.95 -31.57 -2.00
C GLY A 1043 3.66 -33.07 -1.99
N PRO A 1044 4.55 -33.91 -2.55
CA PRO A 1044 4.41 -35.36 -2.48
C PRO A 1044 4.47 -35.92 -1.06
N HIS A 1045 5.22 -35.28 -0.15
CA HIS A 1045 5.27 -35.70 1.26
C HIS A 1045 3.93 -35.49 1.96
N VAL A 1046 3.33 -34.32 1.82
CA VAL A 1046 1.99 -34.00 2.35
C VAL A 1046 0.97 -34.98 1.75
N LEU A 1047 0.95 -35.14 0.42
CA LEU A 1047 0.03 -36.06 -0.26
C LEU A 1047 0.10 -37.50 0.29
N ARG A 1048 1.31 -38.02 0.55
CA ARG A 1048 1.49 -39.33 1.18
C ARG A 1048 0.91 -39.39 2.58
N GLN A 1049 1.16 -38.39 3.41
CA GLN A 1049 0.60 -38.33 4.76
C GLN A 1049 -0.93 -38.37 4.73
N LEU A 1050 -1.56 -37.66 3.78
CA LEU A 1050 -3.00 -37.71 3.58
C LEU A 1050 -3.50 -39.12 3.20
N LEU A 1051 -2.81 -39.79 2.28
CA LEU A 1051 -3.14 -41.14 1.85
C LEU A 1051 -2.94 -42.18 2.97
N HIS A 1052 -1.81 -42.13 3.68
CA HIS A 1052 -1.53 -43.00 4.82
C HIS A 1052 -2.58 -42.83 5.91
N ARG A 1053 -2.97 -41.58 6.22
CA ARG A 1053 -4.06 -41.32 7.17
C ARG A 1053 -5.36 -41.96 6.73
N LEU A 1054 -5.79 -41.74 5.49
CA LEU A 1054 -7.01 -42.38 4.99
C LEU A 1054 -6.98 -43.92 5.06
N ILE A 1055 -5.79 -44.54 4.96
CA ILE A 1055 -5.52 -45.98 4.97
C ILE A 1055 -5.44 -46.57 6.39
N GLU A 1056 -4.67 -45.94 7.28
CA GLU A 1056 -4.20 -46.49 8.55
C GLU A 1056 -5.01 -46.00 9.75
N GLU A 1057 -5.45 -44.74 9.71
CA GLU A 1057 -6.26 -44.14 10.77
C GLU A 1057 -7.66 -43.87 10.22
N PRO A 1058 -8.71 -44.55 10.71
CA PRO A 1058 -10.06 -44.02 10.59
C PRO A 1058 -10.16 -42.82 11.56
N LEU A 1059 -9.44 -41.73 11.27
CA LEU A 1059 -9.77 -40.41 11.81
C LEU A 1059 -11.23 -40.20 11.44
N GLY A 1060 -12.09 -40.23 12.45
CA GLY A 1060 -13.48 -39.86 12.30
C GLY A 1060 -13.48 -38.39 11.91
N LEU A 1061 -13.56 -38.10 10.60
CA LEU A 1061 -13.87 -36.76 10.13
C LEU A 1061 -15.08 -36.29 10.93
N ARG A 1062 -14.93 -35.23 11.71
CA ARG A 1062 -16.00 -34.71 12.57
C ARG A 1062 -16.98 -33.93 11.70
N GLY A 1063 -16.44 -33.12 10.78
CA GLY A 1063 -17.20 -32.44 9.74
C GLY A 1063 -17.99 -33.40 8.86
N ARG A 1064 -19.24 -33.04 8.60
CA ARG A 1064 -20.18 -33.74 7.72
C ARG A 1064 -20.86 -32.68 6.86
N LEU A 1065 -20.76 -32.83 5.54
CA LEU A 1065 -21.51 -31.97 4.62
C LEU A 1065 -23.01 -32.16 4.90
N SER A 1066 -23.73 -31.05 5.06
CA SER A 1066 -25.16 -31.06 5.31
C SER A 1066 -25.93 -31.70 4.14
N GLU A 1067 -27.17 -32.14 4.38
CA GLU A 1067 -28.02 -32.64 3.30
C GLU A 1067 -28.24 -31.58 2.21
N GLU A 1068 -28.27 -30.31 2.60
CA GLU A 1068 -28.33 -29.17 1.70
C GLU A 1068 -27.08 -29.06 0.82
N THR A 1069 -25.88 -29.07 1.42
CA THR A 1069 -24.62 -29.03 0.67
C THR A 1069 -24.46 -30.24 -0.26
N GLN A 1070 -24.87 -31.43 0.20
CA GLN A 1070 -24.88 -32.63 -0.64
C GLN A 1070 -25.89 -32.55 -1.79
N SER A 1071 -27.07 -31.95 -1.55
CA SER A 1071 -28.06 -31.70 -2.59
C SER A 1071 -27.56 -30.68 -3.61
N ARG A 1072 -26.86 -29.63 -3.17
CA ARG A 1072 -26.18 -28.65 -4.05
C ARG A 1072 -25.13 -29.33 -4.93
N LEU A 1073 -24.27 -30.19 -4.37
CA LEU A 1073 -23.30 -31.00 -5.14
C LEU A 1073 -23.99 -31.80 -6.24
N ARG A 1074 -25.02 -32.59 -5.89
CA ARG A 1074 -25.74 -33.45 -6.83
C ARG A 1074 -26.49 -32.64 -7.89
N SER A 1075 -27.05 -31.49 -7.51
CA SER A 1075 -27.74 -30.58 -8.42
C SER A 1075 -26.78 -29.96 -9.43
N SER A 1076 -25.60 -29.51 -9.00
CA SER A 1076 -24.57 -28.97 -9.90
C SER A 1076 -24.08 -30.00 -10.91
N LEU A 1077 -23.95 -31.27 -10.53
CA LEU A 1077 -23.54 -32.34 -11.46
C LEU A 1077 -24.58 -32.67 -12.53
N ASN A 1078 -25.87 -32.54 -12.19
CA ASN A 1078 -26.98 -32.86 -13.08
C ASN A 1078 -27.59 -31.60 -13.74
N LEU A 1079 -26.95 -30.44 -13.55
CA LEU A 1079 -27.38 -29.20 -14.17
C LEU A 1079 -27.26 -29.31 -15.69
N ARG A 1080 -28.36 -29.08 -16.37
CA ARG A 1080 -28.41 -28.72 -17.78
C ARG A 1080 -29.00 -27.33 -17.88
N GLN A 1081 -28.44 -26.50 -18.75
CA GLN A 1081 -28.92 -25.14 -18.94
C GLN A 1081 -28.83 -24.65 -20.37
N ILE A 1082 -29.72 -23.71 -20.71
CA ILE A 1082 -29.67 -22.90 -21.92
C ILE A 1082 -29.61 -21.44 -21.48
N ASN A 1083 -28.60 -20.71 -21.95
CA ASN A 1083 -28.55 -19.26 -21.80
C ASN A 1083 -29.49 -18.63 -22.83
N LEU A 1084 -30.61 -18.07 -22.36
CA LEU A 1084 -31.61 -17.46 -23.23
C LEU A 1084 -31.16 -16.10 -23.77
N ALA A 1085 -30.05 -15.51 -23.31
CA ALA A 1085 -29.49 -14.31 -23.94
C ALA A 1085 -29.04 -14.55 -25.39
N GLN A 1086 -28.81 -15.82 -25.76
CA GLN A 1086 -28.50 -16.23 -27.13
C GLN A 1086 -29.74 -16.50 -27.99
N ALA A 1087 -30.94 -16.46 -27.40
CA ALA A 1087 -32.19 -16.64 -28.13
C ALA A 1087 -32.64 -15.33 -28.80
N GLU A 1088 -33.52 -15.44 -29.79
CA GLU A 1088 -34.16 -14.27 -30.40
C GLU A 1088 -35.26 -13.76 -29.45
N TRP A 1089 -35.12 -12.52 -28.99
CA TRP A 1089 -36.12 -11.86 -28.16
C TRP A 1089 -36.85 -10.76 -28.94
N LYS A 1090 -38.13 -10.59 -28.61
CA LYS A 1090 -38.96 -9.49 -29.07
C LYS A 1090 -39.40 -8.63 -27.89
N LEU A 1091 -39.34 -7.31 -28.04
CA LEU A 1091 -39.87 -6.32 -27.12
C LEU A 1091 -41.15 -5.71 -27.68
N LYS A 1092 -42.18 -5.59 -26.83
CA LYS A 1092 -43.37 -4.81 -27.09
C LYS A 1092 -43.58 -3.82 -25.96
N VAL A 1093 -43.49 -2.53 -26.27
CA VAL A 1093 -43.73 -1.43 -25.32
C VAL A 1093 -45.21 -1.36 -24.95
N ASP A 1094 -45.52 -1.21 -23.66
CA ASP A 1094 -46.89 -1.14 -23.12
C ASP A 1094 -47.17 0.21 -22.46
N SER A 1095 -47.07 1.28 -23.27
CA SER A 1095 -47.25 2.67 -22.82
C SER A 1095 -48.60 2.94 -22.15
N ASP A 1096 -49.64 2.17 -22.52
CA ASP A 1096 -50.99 2.31 -21.98
C ASP A 1096 -51.29 1.32 -20.83
N SER A 1097 -50.29 0.54 -20.39
CA SER A 1097 -50.43 -0.48 -19.34
C SER A 1097 -51.58 -1.47 -19.56
N ARG A 1098 -51.83 -1.84 -20.82
CA ARG A 1098 -52.96 -2.68 -21.25
C ARG A 1098 -52.58 -4.13 -21.51
N GLY A 1099 -51.30 -4.49 -21.49
CA GLY A 1099 -50.81 -5.81 -21.88
C GLY A 1099 -51.41 -6.96 -21.05
N PHE A 1100 -51.62 -6.74 -19.75
CA PHE A 1100 -52.34 -7.71 -18.91
C PHE A 1100 -53.82 -7.82 -19.28
N GLN A 1101 -54.51 -6.71 -19.54
CA GLN A 1101 -55.93 -6.69 -19.95
C GLN A 1101 -56.12 -7.33 -21.33
N ALA A 1102 -55.20 -7.07 -22.26
CA ALA A 1102 -55.16 -7.65 -23.60
C ALA A 1102 -54.64 -9.10 -23.64
N ARG A 1103 -54.22 -9.63 -22.47
CA ARG A 1103 -53.75 -11.01 -22.27
C ARG A 1103 -52.54 -11.34 -23.14
N TRP A 1104 -51.57 -10.44 -23.24
CA TRP A 1104 -50.34 -10.64 -24.04
C TRP A 1104 -49.46 -11.80 -23.57
N PHE A 1105 -49.71 -12.31 -22.37
CA PHE A 1105 -49.06 -13.50 -21.85
C PHE A 1105 -49.54 -14.82 -22.49
N GLU A 1106 -50.68 -14.84 -23.18
CA GLU A 1106 -51.28 -16.06 -23.73
C GLU A 1106 -50.48 -16.68 -24.89
N ASP A 1107 -50.58 -17.99 -24.99
CA ASP A 1107 -50.06 -18.77 -26.11
C ASP A 1107 -51.13 -18.89 -27.21
N ARG A 1108 -50.93 -18.20 -28.34
CA ARG A 1108 -51.89 -18.13 -29.48
C ARG A 1108 -51.26 -18.64 -30.78
N GLU A 1109 -52.07 -19.13 -31.71
CA GLU A 1109 -51.57 -19.60 -33.01
C GLU A 1109 -50.96 -18.47 -33.87
N ALA A 1110 -50.09 -18.85 -34.80
CA ALA A 1110 -49.40 -17.92 -35.68
C ALA A 1110 -50.39 -17.15 -36.57
N GLY A 1111 -50.51 -15.83 -36.34
CA GLY A 1111 -51.50 -14.94 -36.95
C GLY A 1111 -52.30 -14.13 -35.93
N GLU A 1112 -52.39 -14.61 -34.70
CA GLU A 1112 -53.05 -13.93 -33.56
C GLU A 1112 -52.06 -13.64 -32.41
N ASP A 1113 -50.76 -13.85 -32.63
CA ASP A 1113 -49.71 -13.58 -31.65
C ASP A 1113 -49.64 -12.07 -31.35
N PRO A 1114 -49.81 -11.65 -30.08
CA PRO A 1114 -49.69 -10.26 -29.66
C PRO A 1114 -48.33 -9.60 -29.97
N PHE A 1115 -47.30 -10.36 -30.36
CA PHE A 1115 -45.96 -9.87 -30.70
C PHE A 1115 -45.63 -10.02 -32.19
N ALA A 1116 -46.65 -10.18 -33.05
CA ALA A 1116 -46.45 -10.18 -34.50
C ALA A 1116 -45.83 -8.86 -35.02
N ASP A 1117 -46.10 -7.75 -34.35
CA ASP A 1117 -45.63 -6.38 -34.62
C ASP A 1117 -44.50 -5.91 -33.69
N ALA A 1118 -43.99 -6.78 -32.81
CA ALA A 1118 -42.95 -6.44 -31.82
C ALA A 1118 -41.55 -6.34 -32.44
N SER A 1119 -40.71 -5.44 -31.91
CA SER A 1119 -39.33 -5.23 -32.36
C SER A 1119 -38.38 -6.25 -31.76
N SER A 1120 -37.32 -6.64 -32.47
CA SER A 1120 -36.27 -7.48 -31.90
C SER A 1120 -35.50 -6.72 -30.81
N ILE A 1121 -35.10 -7.42 -29.75
CA ILE A 1121 -34.29 -6.88 -28.67
C ILE A 1121 -33.27 -7.92 -28.20
N ARG A 1122 -32.19 -7.51 -27.54
CA ARG A 1122 -31.34 -8.41 -26.77
C ARG A 1122 -31.62 -8.24 -25.27
N ILE A 1123 -31.60 -9.34 -24.54
CA ILE A 1123 -31.44 -9.29 -23.08
C ILE A 1123 -29.94 -9.27 -22.74
N ASP A 1124 -29.59 -9.25 -21.44
CA ASP A 1124 -28.21 -9.02 -20.98
C ASP A 1124 -27.70 -7.61 -21.31
N SER A 1125 -28.64 -6.67 -21.41
CA SER A 1125 -28.43 -5.24 -21.64
C SER A 1125 -29.71 -4.50 -21.27
N HIS A 1126 -29.59 -3.26 -20.80
CA HIS A 1126 -30.74 -2.37 -20.65
C HIS A 1126 -31.38 -2.06 -22.01
N TRP A 1127 -32.68 -1.76 -22.03
CA TRP A 1127 -33.37 -1.37 -23.27
C TRP A 1127 -32.98 0.03 -23.76
N ASP A 1128 -32.43 0.87 -22.89
CA ASP A 1128 -32.01 2.25 -23.14
C ASP A 1128 -30.93 2.33 -24.20
N GLY A 1129 -29.88 1.52 -24.01
CA GLY A 1129 -28.78 1.36 -24.96
C GLY A 1129 -29.19 0.68 -26.28
N GLN A 1130 -30.47 0.29 -26.42
CA GLN A 1130 -31.03 -0.39 -27.57
C GLN A 1130 -32.14 0.42 -28.26
N GLY A 1131 -32.23 1.73 -27.98
CA GLY A 1131 -33.14 2.66 -28.66
C GLY A 1131 -34.44 2.96 -27.90
N HIS A 1132 -34.51 2.63 -26.61
CA HIS A 1132 -35.68 2.84 -25.76
C HIS A 1132 -35.36 3.65 -24.50
N GLY A 1133 -34.54 4.70 -24.60
CA GLY A 1133 -34.09 5.50 -23.44
C GLY A 1133 -35.12 6.41 -22.78
N ASP A 1134 -36.31 6.54 -23.38
CA ASP A 1134 -37.44 7.31 -22.81
C ASP A 1134 -38.53 6.38 -22.21
N LEU A 1135 -38.23 5.08 -22.05
CA LEU A 1135 -39.20 4.07 -21.65
C LEU A 1135 -39.22 3.86 -20.13
N ASP A 1136 -40.15 4.55 -19.46
CA ASP A 1136 -40.55 4.24 -18.08
C ASP A 1136 -41.91 3.49 -18.09
N GLY A 1137 -42.07 2.49 -17.22
CA GLY A 1137 -43.30 1.71 -17.09
C GLY A 1137 -43.23 0.31 -17.69
N TRP A 1138 -44.36 -0.21 -18.19
CA TRP A 1138 -44.46 -1.61 -18.64
C TRP A 1138 -43.86 -1.84 -20.02
N ALA A 1139 -43.06 -2.89 -20.13
CA ALA A 1139 -42.64 -3.47 -21.41
C ALA A 1139 -42.71 -5.00 -21.35
N TRP A 1140 -42.99 -5.62 -22.49
CA TRP A 1140 -43.17 -7.06 -22.59
C TRP A 1140 -42.11 -7.68 -23.49
N TYR A 1141 -41.46 -8.72 -22.99
CA TYR A 1141 -40.50 -9.54 -23.70
C TYR A 1141 -41.12 -10.85 -24.15
N SER A 1142 -40.67 -11.37 -25.29
CA SER A 1142 -40.97 -12.73 -25.71
C SER A 1142 -39.83 -13.44 -26.40
N THR A 1143 -39.71 -14.73 -26.12
CA THR A 1143 -38.87 -15.64 -26.89
C THR A 1143 -39.51 -17.03 -26.98
N GLU A 1144 -38.95 -17.88 -27.82
CA GLU A 1144 -39.26 -19.30 -27.89
C GLU A 1144 -37.98 -20.13 -27.75
N VAL A 1145 -38.06 -21.22 -26.99
CA VAL A 1145 -36.92 -22.12 -26.76
C VAL A 1145 -37.40 -23.57 -26.72
N SER A 1146 -36.68 -24.48 -27.33
CA SER A 1146 -36.95 -25.93 -27.23
C SER A 1146 -36.09 -26.56 -26.15
N ILE A 1147 -36.71 -27.39 -25.31
CA ILE A 1147 -35.97 -28.22 -24.35
C ILE A 1147 -35.35 -29.40 -25.12
N PRO A 1148 -34.02 -29.62 -25.05
CA PRO A 1148 -33.39 -30.75 -25.71
C PRO A 1148 -33.92 -32.11 -25.23
N ASN A 1149 -34.06 -33.07 -26.14
CA ASN A 1149 -34.60 -34.41 -25.86
C ASN A 1149 -33.74 -35.23 -24.90
N ASP A 1150 -32.47 -34.88 -24.73
CA ASP A 1150 -31.50 -35.58 -23.88
C ASP A 1150 -31.48 -35.08 -22.42
N TRP A 1151 -32.28 -34.06 -22.09
CA TRP A 1151 -32.43 -33.59 -20.71
C TRP A 1151 -33.25 -34.61 -19.90
N LYS A 1152 -32.58 -35.37 -19.03
CA LYS A 1152 -33.19 -36.35 -18.13
C LYS A 1152 -33.65 -35.69 -16.82
N SER A 1153 -34.59 -34.75 -16.90
CA SER A 1153 -35.20 -34.08 -15.74
C SER A 1153 -36.72 -34.00 -15.93
N ASP A 1154 -37.47 -34.24 -14.85
CA ASP A 1154 -38.92 -33.97 -14.78
C ASP A 1154 -39.20 -32.54 -14.27
N ASP A 1155 -38.16 -31.82 -13.82
CA ASP A 1155 -38.21 -30.47 -13.30
C ASP A 1155 -37.41 -29.51 -14.19
N PHE A 1156 -38.04 -28.41 -14.59
CA PHE A 1156 -37.42 -27.31 -15.32
C PHE A 1156 -37.70 -26.00 -14.62
N TYR A 1157 -36.78 -25.05 -14.72
CA TYR A 1157 -36.86 -23.76 -14.07
C TYR A 1157 -36.52 -22.65 -15.06
N LEU A 1158 -37.28 -21.56 -15.01
CA LEU A 1158 -36.88 -20.29 -15.62
C LEU A 1158 -36.21 -19.43 -14.56
N CYS A 1159 -34.95 -19.10 -14.79
CA CYS A 1159 -34.04 -18.55 -13.80
C CYS A 1159 -33.54 -17.17 -14.23
N PHE A 1160 -33.72 -16.17 -13.38
CA PHE A 1160 -33.40 -14.78 -13.63
C PHE A 1160 -32.22 -14.36 -12.76
N THR A 1161 -31.23 -13.68 -13.35
CA THR A 1161 -30.01 -13.24 -12.63
C THR A 1161 -29.89 -11.73 -12.45
N GLY A 1162 -30.82 -10.97 -13.04
CA GLY A 1162 -30.98 -9.53 -12.87
C GLY A 1162 -32.03 -9.01 -13.85
N VAL A 1163 -33.08 -8.40 -13.32
CA VAL A 1163 -34.15 -7.75 -14.08
C VAL A 1163 -34.48 -6.47 -13.35
N ASP A 1164 -34.69 -5.40 -14.12
CA ASP A 1164 -34.98 -4.12 -13.53
C ASP A 1164 -36.33 -4.09 -12.79
N ASP A 1165 -36.34 -3.42 -11.64
CA ASP A 1165 -37.43 -3.13 -10.70
C ASP A 1165 -38.48 -4.22 -10.41
N HIS A 1166 -39.31 -4.59 -11.36
CA HIS A 1166 -40.30 -5.65 -11.19
C HIS A 1166 -40.53 -6.43 -12.47
N TYR A 1167 -40.76 -7.74 -12.36
CA TYR A 1167 -41.18 -8.54 -13.50
C TYR A 1167 -42.21 -9.61 -13.16
N GLN A 1168 -42.99 -10.02 -14.17
CA GLN A 1168 -43.87 -11.20 -14.13
C GLN A 1168 -43.57 -12.12 -15.33
N ALA A 1169 -43.30 -13.38 -15.05
CA ALA A 1169 -42.92 -14.37 -16.05
C ALA A 1169 -44.05 -15.38 -16.32
N PHE A 1170 -44.22 -15.70 -17.61
CA PHE A 1170 -45.24 -16.61 -18.12
C PHE A 1170 -44.61 -17.60 -19.10
N VAL A 1171 -45.05 -18.85 -19.04
CA VAL A 1171 -44.65 -19.93 -19.95
C VAL A 1171 -45.90 -20.60 -20.49
N ASN A 1172 -46.03 -20.68 -21.82
CA ASN A 1172 -47.17 -21.26 -22.53
C ASN A 1172 -48.52 -20.72 -21.99
N GLY A 1173 -48.62 -19.40 -21.81
CA GLY A 1173 -49.84 -18.77 -21.30
C GLY A 1173 -50.03 -18.79 -19.77
N ARG A 1174 -49.22 -19.53 -19.02
CA ARG A 1174 -49.37 -19.68 -17.57
C ARG A 1174 -48.33 -18.87 -16.80
N LYS A 1175 -48.76 -18.08 -15.82
CA LYS A 1175 -47.85 -17.37 -14.90
C LYS A 1175 -47.06 -18.38 -14.07
N ILE A 1176 -45.74 -18.25 -14.11
CA ILE A 1176 -44.81 -19.12 -13.35
C ILE A 1176 -44.18 -18.39 -12.16
N GLY A 1177 -44.10 -17.07 -12.19
CA GLY A 1177 -43.59 -16.30 -11.06
C GLY A 1177 -43.40 -14.82 -11.33
N GLN A 1178 -42.86 -14.12 -10.34
CA GLN A 1178 -42.55 -12.69 -10.37
C GLN A 1178 -41.46 -12.37 -9.33
N ALA A 1179 -40.78 -11.23 -9.48
CA ALA A 1179 -39.93 -10.65 -8.46
C ALA A 1179 -40.04 -9.11 -8.48
N GLY A 1180 -39.62 -8.47 -7.39
CA GLY A 1180 -39.87 -7.04 -7.15
C GLY A 1180 -41.32 -6.74 -6.74
N ASN A 1181 -41.56 -5.53 -6.24
CA ASN A 1181 -42.87 -5.07 -5.81
C ASN A 1181 -43.04 -3.58 -6.11
N ILE A 1182 -43.93 -3.27 -7.06
CA ILE A 1182 -44.20 -1.90 -7.51
C ILE A 1182 -44.76 -1.04 -6.36
N ASP A 1183 -45.71 -1.57 -5.58
CA ASP A 1183 -46.39 -0.81 -4.51
C ASP A 1183 -45.44 -0.46 -3.35
N ARG A 1184 -44.46 -1.33 -3.08
CA ARG A 1184 -43.48 -1.17 -1.99
C ARG A 1184 -42.15 -0.59 -2.43
N LYS A 1185 -41.95 -0.38 -3.73
CA LYS A 1185 -40.65 -0.05 -4.32
C LYS A 1185 -39.53 -1.03 -3.93
N GLU A 1186 -39.84 -2.33 -3.92
CA GLU A 1186 -38.83 -3.37 -3.77
C GLU A 1186 -38.31 -3.76 -5.17
N THR A 1187 -37.03 -3.53 -5.45
CA THR A 1187 -36.46 -3.74 -6.80
C THR A 1187 -35.96 -5.18 -7.00
N ALA A 1188 -36.14 -5.72 -8.21
CA ALA A 1188 -35.61 -7.02 -8.63
C ALA A 1188 -34.15 -6.94 -9.15
N PHE A 1189 -33.54 -5.75 -9.16
CA PHE A 1189 -32.27 -5.45 -9.84
C PHE A 1189 -31.15 -6.46 -9.53
N GLU A 1190 -30.81 -6.66 -8.24
CA GLU A 1190 -29.79 -7.63 -7.81
C GLU A 1190 -30.37 -9.01 -7.43
N MET A 1191 -31.67 -9.25 -7.64
CA MET A 1191 -32.32 -10.48 -7.20
C MET A 1191 -32.09 -11.65 -8.16
N ARG A 1192 -31.56 -12.75 -7.63
CA ARG A 1192 -31.53 -14.05 -8.30
C ARG A 1192 -32.80 -14.83 -7.95
N SER A 1193 -33.57 -15.23 -8.97
CA SER A 1193 -34.88 -15.86 -8.75
C SER A 1193 -35.09 -17.05 -9.70
N SER A 1194 -35.75 -18.09 -9.21
CA SER A 1194 -36.02 -19.32 -9.96
C SER A 1194 -37.49 -19.68 -9.89
N HIS A 1195 -38.11 -19.87 -11.04
CA HIS A 1195 -39.53 -20.21 -11.14
C HIS A 1195 -39.67 -21.58 -11.76
N ARG A 1196 -40.21 -22.53 -10.99
CA ARG A 1196 -40.46 -23.90 -11.46
C ARG A 1196 -41.50 -23.87 -12.59
N LEU A 1197 -41.20 -24.52 -13.69
CA LEU A 1197 -42.12 -24.67 -14.81
C LEU A 1197 -43.24 -25.66 -14.44
N PRO A 1198 -44.42 -25.59 -15.08
CA PRO A 1198 -45.51 -26.53 -14.81
C PRO A 1198 -45.10 -27.98 -15.12
N ASP A 1199 -45.60 -28.95 -14.32
CA ASP A 1199 -45.32 -30.39 -14.50
C ASP A 1199 -45.76 -30.96 -15.87
N THR A 1200 -46.51 -30.18 -16.66
CA THR A 1200 -46.89 -30.51 -18.04
C THR A 1200 -45.74 -30.34 -19.03
N VAL A 1201 -44.71 -29.56 -18.69
CA VAL A 1201 -43.53 -29.31 -19.53
C VAL A 1201 -42.55 -30.47 -19.45
N LYS A 1202 -42.09 -30.97 -20.60
CA LYS A 1202 -41.18 -32.12 -20.72
C LYS A 1202 -40.03 -31.85 -21.68
N ALA A 1203 -39.00 -32.69 -21.60
CA ALA A 1203 -37.93 -32.70 -22.61
C ALA A 1203 -38.51 -32.90 -24.02
N GLY A 1204 -38.02 -32.12 -24.98
CA GLY A 1204 -38.55 -32.06 -26.34
C GLY A 1204 -39.62 -30.99 -26.58
N ASP A 1205 -40.21 -30.42 -25.52
CA ASP A 1205 -41.23 -29.38 -25.68
C ASP A 1205 -40.63 -28.07 -26.20
N ARG A 1206 -41.42 -27.36 -27.01
CA ARG A 1206 -41.16 -25.97 -27.39
C ARG A 1206 -41.91 -25.06 -26.41
N LEU A 1207 -41.16 -24.20 -25.73
CA LEU A 1207 -41.67 -23.24 -24.77
C LEU A 1207 -41.79 -21.88 -25.41
N ARG A 1208 -42.92 -21.22 -25.17
CA ARG A 1208 -43.11 -19.80 -25.43
C ARG A 1208 -43.06 -19.04 -24.11
N ILE A 1209 -42.07 -18.18 -23.99
CA ILE A 1209 -41.78 -17.41 -22.77
C ILE A 1209 -42.23 -15.97 -23.01
N ARG A 1210 -43.00 -15.42 -22.07
CA ARG A 1210 -43.40 -14.01 -22.03
C ARG A 1210 -43.03 -13.42 -20.67
N ILE A 1211 -42.40 -12.25 -20.66
CA ILE A 1211 -42.01 -11.57 -19.41
C ILE A 1211 -42.46 -10.12 -19.48
N ALA A 1212 -43.31 -9.70 -18.55
CA ALA A 1212 -43.63 -8.29 -18.36
C ALA A 1212 -42.62 -7.70 -17.38
N VAL A 1213 -41.95 -6.62 -17.74
CA VAL A 1213 -41.00 -5.87 -16.90
C VAL A 1213 -41.58 -4.47 -16.67
N TYR A 1214 -41.44 -3.95 -15.47
CA TYR A 1214 -41.85 -2.61 -15.09
C TYR A 1214 -40.65 -1.87 -14.51
N ASP A 1215 -40.33 -0.73 -15.11
CA ASP A 1215 -39.28 0.21 -14.66
C ASP A 1215 -39.95 1.46 -14.07
N TRP A 1216 -39.43 1.96 -12.95
CA TRP A 1216 -39.91 3.20 -12.33
C TRP A 1216 -39.31 4.45 -12.96
N TYR A 1217 -38.00 4.42 -13.25
CA TYR A 1217 -37.21 5.49 -13.87
C TYR A 1217 -35.77 5.01 -14.11
N GLY A 1218 -35.15 5.48 -15.18
CA GLY A 1218 -33.73 5.25 -15.43
C GLY A 1218 -33.50 4.15 -16.45
N ALA A 1219 -32.51 3.28 -16.19
CA ALA A 1219 -32.11 2.27 -17.16
C ALA A 1219 -32.85 0.94 -16.93
N GLY A 1220 -33.77 0.58 -17.82
CA GLY A 1220 -34.71 -0.52 -17.59
C GLY A 1220 -34.45 -1.80 -18.39
N GLY A 1221 -35.21 -2.84 -18.05
CA GLY A 1221 -35.29 -4.11 -18.78
C GLY A 1221 -34.56 -5.31 -18.17
N ILE A 1222 -34.34 -6.34 -18.98
CA ILE A 1222 -33.65 -7.58 -18.58
C ILE A 1222 -32.15 -7.43 -18.85
N PHE A 1223 -31.41 -6.87 -17.89
CA PHE A 1223 -30.02 -6.47 -18.06
C PHE A 1223 -28.98 -7.55 -17.72
N ARG A 1224 -29.40 -8.70 -17.19
CA ARG A 1224 -28.55 -9.90 -17.01
C ARG A 1224 -29.18 -11.14 -17.66
N PRO A 1225 -28.43 -12.23 -17.88
CA PRO A 1225 -28.95 -13.38 -18.61
C PRO A 1225 -30.08 -14.11 -17.86
N VAL A 1226 -31.04 -14.63 -18.63
CA VAL A 1226 -32.08 -15.55 -18.16
C VAL A 1226 -31.71 -16.96 -18.63
N PHE A 1227 -31.88 -17.95 -17.76
CA PHE A 1227 -31.55 -19.34 -18.05
C PHE A 1227 -32.77 -20.24 -17.96
N LEU A 1228 -32.89 -21.18 -18.90
CA LEU A 1228 -33.72 -22.37 -18.73
C LEU A 1228 -32.83 -23.45 -18.11
N ARG A 1229 -33.19 -24.00 -16.95
CA ARG A 1229 -32.36 -24.93 -16.17
C ARG A 1229 -33.12 -26.17 -15.73
N THR A 1230 -32.44 -27.29 -15.49
CA THR A 1230 -33.01 -28.48 -14.84
C THR A 1230 -33.05 -28.40 -13.30
N THR A 1231 -32.39 -27.40 -12.73
CA THR A 1231 -32.37 -27.12 -11.29
C THR A 1231 -32.63 -25.63 -11.06
N PRO A 1232 -33.17 -25.22 -9.90
CA PRO A 1232 -33.23 -23.81 -9.57
C PRO A 1232 -31.81 -23.22 -9.46
N LEU A 1233 -31.70 -21.89 -9.53
CA LEU A 1233 -30.49 -21.19 -9.11
C LEU A 1233 -30.23 -21.54 -7.64
N PRO A 1234 -29.00 -21.93 -7.28
CA PRO A 1234 -28.64 -22.13 -5.88
C PRO A 1234 -28.79 -20.82 -5.11
N ALA A 1235 -29.16 -20.91 -3.83
CA ALA A 1235 -29.24 -19.76 -2.92
C ALA A 1235 -27.89 -19.06 -2.73
N GLY A 1236 -26.77 -19.76 -2.99
CA GLY A 1236 -25.39 -19.22 -2.97
C GLY A 1236 -24.62 -19.48 -4.28
N SER A 1237 -23.30 -19.36 -4.22
CA SER A 1237 -22.42 -19.73 -5.35
C SER A 1237 -22.57 -21.21 -5.71
N PRO A 1238 -22.51 -21.58 -7.00
CA PRO A 1238 -22.46 -22.98 -7.40
C PRO A 1238 -21.22 -23.62 -6.78
N LEU A 1239 -21.42 -24.77 -6.14
CA LEU A 1239 -20.37 -25.43 -5.36
C LEU A 1239 -19.34 -26.11 -6.27
N LEU A 1240 -19.77 -26.53 -7.46
CA LEU A 1240 -18.91 -27.01 -8.55
C LEU A 1240 -18.99 -26.02 -9.71
N ARG A 1241 -17.94 -25.95 -10.52
CA ARG A 1241 -17.96 -25.15 -11.75
C ARG A 1241 -18.99 -25.74 -12.73
N GLU A 1242 -19.97 -24.91 -13.11
CA GLU A 1242 -21.05 -25.23 -14.06
C GLU A 1242 -20.57 -25.35 -15.51
#